data_AF-A0A8H7N4X6-F1
#
_entry.id   AF-A0A8H7N4X6-F1
#
_cell.length_a   1.000
_cell.length_b   1.000
_cell.length_c   1.000
_cell.angle_alpha   90.00
_cell.angle_beta   90.00
_cell.angle_gamma   90.00
#
_symmetry.space_group_name_H-M   'P 1'
#
loop_
_entity.id
_entity.type
_entity.pdbx_description
1 polymer ?
#
loop_
_entity_poly.entity_id
_entity_poly.type
_entity_poly.pdbx_seq_one_letter_code
_entity_poly.pdbx_strand_id
1 'polypeptide(L)'
;MLNLLIHRKNLTYLHLDYNFNLKPVKTLTTKERKKSRFGNAFHLMREILRLTKLIVDAQVQYRLGNIDAFQLADGILYAFNHVGQLTGMYRYKYKLMHQIRTCKDLKHLIYYRFNSGPVGKGPGCGFWAPAWRVWLFFMRGIIPLLERWLGNLLSRQFEGRHSKGVAKTVTKQRVESHFDLELRASVMADLMDMMPEGIKQNKVNTVLQHLSEAWRCWKSNIPWKVPGLPAPIENIILRYVKSKADWWISVAHYNRERIRRGATVDKTVAKKNVGRLTRLWLKAEQERQHNHMKDGPYVSSEEGVAIYTTTVHWLESRKFSPIPFPSVSYKHDTKILILALERLREAYSVKGRLNQSQREELALIEQAYDSPGTTLERIKRFLLTQRAFKEVSIDMNDNYSTINPVYDIEPIEKISDAYLDQYLWYQADQRHLFPAWIKPSDSEVPPLLTYKWAQGINNLGRVWETADGECNVMIETELSKVYEKIELTLLNSLLRLIMDHNLADYITAKNNVQLTYKDMNHVNSYGMIRGLQFSAFVFQFYGLVLDLLLLGPQRASEIAGPPESPNEFLQFRDRETETRHPIRLYTRYIDKIWVFLRFTAEESRDLIQRFLTEQPDPNFENVIGYKSKKCWPRDSRMRLMRHDVNLGRAVFWDLKNRLPRSVTTIDWDDSFVSVYSRDNPNLLFSMCGFEVRILPKIRNQNDEFSVKDSVWSLVDNTTKERTAHAFLQVTEEDIQKFNNRIRQILMSSGSTTFTKIANKWNTALIALFTYYREAAVSTVDLLDTIVKCETKIQTRVKIGLNSKMPSRFPPAVFYTPKELGGLGMISGSHILIPASDKRWSKQTDTGVTHYRAGMTHDEETLIPNIFRYISALGGRIY
;
A
#
# COMPACT_ATOMS: atom_id res chain seq x y z
N MET A 1 -35.58 13.16 44.32
CA MET A 1 -35.23 11.84 43.71
C MET A 1 -33.74 11.65 43.45
N LEU A 2 -33.10 12.42 42.54
CA LEU A 2 -31.69 12.17 42.17
C LEU A 2 -30.71 12.26 43.35
N ASN A 3 -30.91 13.20 44.28
CA ASN A 3 -30.11 13.30 45.51
C ASN A 3 -30.24 12.07 46.40
N LEU A 4 -31.45 11.55 46.59
CA LEU A 4 -31.65 10.30 47.35
C LEU A 4 -30.87 9.14 46.74
N LEU A 5 -30.79 9.05 45.41
CA LEU A 5 -29.99 8.03 44.74
C LEU A 5 -28.47 8.21 44.95
N ILE A 6 -27.99 9.46 45.01
CA ILE A 6 -26.58 9.79 45.34
C ILE A 6 -26.26 9.35 46.77
N HIS A 7 -27.10 9.76 47.73
CA HIS A 7 -26.93 9.42 49.14
C HIS A 7 -27.08 7.92 49.40
N ARG A 8 -28.05 7.24 48.77
CA ARG A 8 -28.24 5.78 48.86
C ARG A 8 -27.02 4.99 48.38
N LYS A 9 -26.22 5.54 47.47
CA LYS A 9 -24.96 4.95 47.01
C LYS A 9 -23.75 5.32 47.88
N ASN A 10 -23.96 6.06 48.96
CA ASN A 10 -22.93 6.60 49.85
C ASN A 10 -21.87 7.37 49.05
N LEU A 11 -22.33 8.36 48.27
CA LEU A 11 -21.51 9.26 47.45
C LEU A 11 -21.55 10.70 48.00
N THR A 12 -21.23 10.88 49.28
CA THR A 12 -21.27 12.18 49.98
C THR A 12 -20.30 13.23 49.41
N TYR A 13 -19.30 12.79 48.66
CA TYR A 13 -18.34 13.63 47.96
C TYR A 13 -18.84 14.16 46.60
N LEU A 14 -20.11 13.89 46.25
CA LEU A 14 -20.80 14.49 45.11
C LEU A 14 -21.95 15.37 45.59
N HIS A 15 -22.04 16.56 45.01
CA HIS A 15 -23.13 17.50 45.23
C HIS A 15 -23.86 17.74 43.91
N LEU A 16 -25.19 17.66 43.95
CA LEU A 16 -26.06 18.06 42.84
C LEU A 16 -26.70 19.40 43.22
N ASP A 17 -26.35 20.45 42.49
CA ASP A 17 -26.96 21.76 42.73
C ASP A 17 -28.41 21.81 42.21
N TYR A 18 -29.14 22.86 42.59
CA TYR A 18 -30.54 23.04 42.19
C TYR A 18 -30.74 23.20 40.68
N ASN A 19 -29.69 23.59 39.94
CA ASN A 19 -29.68 23.66 38.47
C ASN A 19 -29.22 22.35 37.82
N PHE A 20 -29.22 21.27 38.59
CA PHE A 20 -28.89 19.92 38.15
C PHE A 20 -27.45 19.77 37.61
N ASN A 21 -26.49 20.56 38.09
CA ASN A 21 -25.07 20.29 37.89
C ASN A 21 -24.57 19.32 38.97
N LEU A 22 -23.99 18.20 38.54
CA LEU A 22 -23.31 17.27 39.45
C LEU A 22 -21.85 17.66 39.53
N LYS A 23 -21.38 18.05 40.71
CA LYS A 23 -20.01 18.50 40.98
C LYS A 23 -19.40 17.67 42.11
N PRO A 24 -18.10 17.36 42.04
CA PRO A 24 -17.39 16.81 43.18
C PRO A 24 -17.13 17.91 44.23
N VAL A 25 -17.28 17.59 45.51
CA VAL A 25 -17.02 18.54 46.62
C VAL A 25 -15.51 18.67 46.89
N LYS A 26 -14.75 17.64 46.53
CA LYS A 26 -13.28 17.55 46.66
C LYS A 26 -12.67 16.83 45.46
N THR A 27 -11.36 16.91 45.30
CA THR A 27 -10.65 16.04 44.35
C THR A 27 -10.83 14.58 44.74
N LEU A 28 -11.36 13.78 43.80
CA LEU A 28 -11.71 12.38 44.07
C LEU A 28 -10.53 11.45 43.87
N THR A 29 -10.35 10.50 44.79
CA THR A 29 -9.44 9.37 44.60
C THR A 29 -9.90 8.48 43.44
N THR A 30 -9.00 7.66 42.87
CA THR A 30 -9.36 6.71 41.80
C THR A 30 -10.49 5.75 42.21
N LYS A 31 -10.54 5.33 43.48
CA LYS A 31 -11.60 4.46 44.02
C LYS A 31 -12.94 5.19 44.07
N GLU A 32 -12.96 6.40 44.61
CA GLU A 32 -14.17 7.26 44.64
C GLU A 32 -14.66 7.57 43.22
N ARG A 33 -13.78 7.92 42.29
CA ARG A 33 -14.13 8.19 40.89
C ARG A 33 -14.74 6.98 40.18
N LYS A 34 -14.20 5.77 40.42
CA LYS A 34 -14.77 4.52 39.87
C LYS A 34 -16.15 4.24 40.47
N LYS A 35 -16.32 4.42 41.78
CA LYS A 35 -17.59 4.19 42.49
C LYS A 35 -18.69 5.18 42.07
N SER A 36 -18.32 6.44 41.87
CA SER A 36 -19.25 7.54 41.55
C SER A 36 -19.57 7.73 40.07
N ARG A 37 -19.02 6.90 39.19
CA ARG A 37 -19.27 6.99 37.75
C ARG A 37 -20.70 6.55 37.42
N PHE A 38 -21.60 7.52 37.31
CA PHE A 38 -22.96 7.28 36.83
C PHE A 38 -23.00 6.98 35.33
N GLY A 39 -24.00 6.20 34.92
CA GLY A 39 -24.25 5.87 33.52
C GLY A 39 -25.22 6.84 32.84
N ASN A 40 -25.53 6.56 31.57
CA ASN A 40 -26.38 7.42 30.75
C ASN A 40 -27.79 7.62 31.32
N ALA A 41 -28.36 6.62 32.02
CA ALA A 41 -29.69 6.71 32.61
C ALA A 41 -29.83 7.90 33.58
N PHE A 42 -28.91 7.99 34.54
CA PHE A 42 -28.89 9.06 35.54
C PHE A 42 -28.64 10.43 34.88
N HIS A 43 -27.64 10.51 34.02
CA HIS A 43 -27.24 11.78 33.42
C HIS A 43 -28.28 12.29 32.40
N LEU A 44 -28.87 11.43 31.59
CA LEU A 44 -29.90 11.84 30.64
C LEU A 44 -31.14 12.37 31.37
N MET A 45 -31.59 11.68 32.44
CA MET A 45 -32.69 12.17 33.28
C MET A 45 -32.35 13.52 33.91
N ARG A 46 -31.13 13.67 34.45
CA ARG A 46 -30.64 14.93 35.02
C ARG A 46 -30.72 16.09 34.02
N GLU A 47 -30.29 15.87 32.77
CA GLU A 47 -30.34 16.90 31.74
C GLU A 47 -31.77 17.22 31.26
N ILE A 48 -32.68 16.24 31.26
CA ILE A 48 -34.12 16.48 30.99
C ILE A 48 -34.72 17.37 32.08
N LEU A 49 -34.43 17.07 33.34
CA LEU A 49 -34.88 17.90 34.46
C LEU A 49 -34.27 19.29 34.40
N ARG A 50 -33.02 19.44 33.96
CA ARG A 50 -32.42 20.75 33.71
C ARG A 50 -33.19 21.54 32.65
N LEU A 51 -33.49 20.94 31.50
CA LEU A 51 -34.26 21.61 30.45
C LEU A 51 -35.65 22.04 30.96
N THR A 52 -36.32 21.14 31.68
CA THR A 52 -37.63 21.41 32.27
C THR A 52 -37.54 22.56 33.27
N LYS A 53 -36.53 22.54 34.15
CA LYS A 53 -36.29 23.61 35.12
C LYS A 53 -36.06 24.96 34.44
N LEU A 54 -35.25 25.02 33.38
CA LEU A 54 -35.01 26.28 32.64
C LEU A 54 -36.31 26.90 32.12
N ILE A 55 -37.22 26.07 31.60
CA ILE A 55 -38.52 26.52 31.07
C ILE A 55 -39.43 26.98 32.23
N VAL A 56 -39.46 26.23 33.32
CA VAL A 56 -40.27 26.57 34.51
C VAL A 56 -39.75 27.85 35.17
N ASP A 57 -38.43 28.01 35.32
CA ASP A 57 -37.83 29.20 35.90
C ASP A 57 -38.18 30.45 35.06
N ALA A 58 -38.17 30.36 33.72
CA ALA A 58 -38.59 31.46 32.85
C ALA A 58 -40.05 31.86 33.12
N GLN A 59 -40.95 30.87 33.26
CA GLN A 59 -42.34 31.11 33.64
C GLN A 59 -42.46 31.73 35.04
N VAL A 60 -41.66 31.28 36.00
CA VAL A 60 -41.64 31.86 37.36
C VAL A 60 -41.20 33.32 37.33
N GLN A 61 -40.13 33.66 36.59
CA GLN A 61 -39.68 35.05 36.46
C GLN A 61 -40.76 35.97 35.87
N TYR A 62 -41.49 35.48 34.87
CA TYR A 62 -42.63 36.21 34.31
C TYR A 62 -43.74 36.41 35.35
N ARG A 63 -44.09 35.36 36.10
CA ARG A 63 -45.14 35.41 37.14
C ARG A 63 -44.76 36.26 38.35
N LEU A 64 -43.47 36.42 38.63
CA LEU A 64 -42.96 37.34 39.66
C LEU A 64 -42.92 38.80 39.17
N GLY A 65 -43.20 39.07 37.89
CA GLY A 65 -43.16 40.40 37.31
C GLY A 65 -41.75 40.89 36.94
N ASN A 66 -40.75 40.02 36.94
CA ASN A 66 -39.35 40.39 36.64
C ASN A 66 -39.05 40.50 35.13
N ILE A 67 -39.87 39.88 34.28
CA ILE A 67 -39.76 39.92 32.81
C ILE A 67 -41.14 40.13 32.17
N ASP A 68 -41.16 40.66 30.95
CA ASP A 68 -42.40 40.84 30.19
C ASP A 68 -42.83 39.57 29.42
N ALA A 69 -44.03 39.60 28.83
CA ALA A 69 -44.58 38.46 28.09
C ALA A 69 -43.84 38.14 26.78
N PHE A 70 -43.25 39.15 26.13
CA PHE A 70 -42.51 38.99 24.86
C PHE A 70 -41.13 38.39 25.11
N GLN A 71 -40.44 38.84 26.17
CA GLN A 71 -39.20 38.29 26.70
C GLN A 71 -39.39 36.85 27.16
N LEU A 72 -40.52 36.51 27.78
CA LEU A 72 -40.86 35.11 28.10
C LEU A 72 -40.95 34.27 26.81
N ALA A 73 -41.69 34.72 25.81
CA ALA A 73 -41.87 33.99 24.56
C ALA A 73 -40.54 33.80 23.79
N ASP A 74 -39.73 34.86 23.70
CA ASP A 74 -38.38 34.82 23.10
C ASP A 74 -37.44 33.92 23.91
N GLY A 75 -37.47 34.00 25.24
CA GLY A 75 -36.70 33.15 26.14
C GLY A 75 -37.03 31.65 25.99
N ILE A 76 -38.31 31.29 25.84
CA ILE A 76 -38.74 29.91 25.57
C ILE A 76 -38.28 29.46 24.18
N LEU A 77 -38.41 30.30 23.15
CA LEU A 77 -37.90 29.98 21.80
C LEU A 77 -36.39 29.75 21.85
N TYR A 78 -35.67 30.62 22.54
CA TYR A 78 -34.22 30.52 22.72
C TYR A 78 -33.86 29.21 23.41
N ALA A 79 -34.55 28.85 24.50
CA ALA A 79 -34.32 27.62 25.22
C ALA A 79 -34.48 26.38 24.33
N PHE A 80 -35.57 26.28 23.55
CA PHE A 80 -35.80 25.15 22.64
C PHE A 80 -34.86 25.10 21.44
N ASN A 81 -34.39 26.24 20.94
CA ASN A 81 -33.42 26.27 19.83
C ASN A 81 -31.98 25.97 20.29
N HIS A 82 -31.66 26.26 21.55
CA HIS A 82 -30.30 26.18 22.08
C HIS A 82 -30.15 25.11 23.18
N VAL A 83 -30.99 24.07 23.19
CA VAL A 83 -30.88 22.94 24.14
C VAL A 83 -29.48 22.33 24.13
N GLY A 84 -28.82 22.23 22.97
CA GLY A 84 -27.45 21.73 22.86
C GLY A 84 -26.39 22.60 23.54
N GLN A 85 -26.67 23.88 23.78
CA GLN A 85 -25.79 24.84 24.45
C GLN A 85 -26.14 24.98 25.93
N LEU A 86 -27.44 25.07 26.26
CA LEU A 86 -27.95 25.26 27.62
C LEU A 86 -27.90 23.97 28.46
N THR A 87 -27.94 22.81 27.80
CA THR A 87 -27.83 21.49 28.43
C THR A 87 -26.64 20.70 27.88
N GLY A 88 -26.45 19.50 28.39
CA GLY A 88 -25.47 18.52 27.92
C GLY A 88 -26.06 17.24 27.36
N MET A 89 -27.36 17.20 26.99
CA MET A 89 -28.06 15.95 26.66
C MET A 89 -27.38 15.12 25.56
N TYR A 90 -26.83 15.77 24.53
CA TYR A 90 -26.17 15.13 23.40
C TYR A 90 -24.96 14.28 23.83
N ARG A 91 -24.34 14.56 24.99
CA ARG A 91 -23.21 13.77 25.53
C ARG A 91 -23.65 12.38 26.00
N TYR A 92 -24.88 12.28 26.49
CA TYR A 92 -25.43 11.04 27.06
C TYR A 92 -26.34 10.30 26.07
N LYS A 93 -26.83 10.99 25.03
CA LYS A 93 -27.49 10.39 23.86
C LYS A 93 -27.22 11.23 22.61
N TYR A 94 -26.23 10.84 21.82
CA TYR A 94 -25.79 11.63 20.65
C TYR A 94 -26.82 11.72 19.52
N LYS A 95 -27.75 10.75 19.40
CA LYS A 95 -28.84 10.80 18.38
C LYS A 95 -29.71 12.06 18.49
N LEU A 96 -29.72 12.71 19.67
CA LEU A 96 -30.38 14.00 19.93
C LEU A 96 -29.85 15.15 19.04
N MET A 97 -28.67 14.99 18.42
CA MET A 97 -28.18 15.92 17.39
C MET A 97 -29.12 16.05 16.18
N HIS A 98 -30.01 15.08 15.95
CA HIS A 98 -31.07 15.22 14.96
C HIS A 98 -32.04 16.36 15.33
N GLN A 99 -32.60 16.31 16.55
CA GLN A 99 -33.51 17.35 17.05
C GLN A 99 -32.84 18.72 17.13
N ILE A 100 -31.59 18.79 17.61
CA ILE A 100 -30.85 20.06 17.66
C ILE A 100 -30.71 20.68 16.27
N ARG A 101 -30.40 19.88 15.24
CA ARG A 101 -30.30 20.38 13.85
C ARG A 101 -31.65 20.84 13.34
N THR A 102 -32.71 20.06 13.53
CA THR A 102 -34.07 20.47 13.15
C THR A 102 -34.50 21.78 13.80
N CYS A 103 -34.22 22.00 15.09
CA CYS A 103 -34.53 23.27 15.75
C CYS A 103 -33.70 24.43 15.18
N LYS A 104 -32.45 24.21 14.78
CA LYS A 104 -31.64 25.22 14.07
C LYS A 104 -32.21 25.54 12.70
N ASP A 105 -32.63 24.54 11.93
CA ASP A 105 -33.24 24.74 10.62
C ASP A 105 -34.56 25.53 10.75
N LEU A 106 -35.40 25.18 11.75
CA LEU A 106 -36.61 25.92 12.10
C LEU A 106 -36.30 27.36 12.52
N LYS A 107 -35.24 27.58 13.33
CA LYS A 107 -34.79 28.92 13.70
C LYS A 107 -34.46 29.75 12.46
N HIS A 108 -33.70 29.21 11.51
CA HIS A 108 -33.35 29.90 10.27
C HIS A 108 -34.58 30.24 9.43
N LEU A 109 -35.49 29.29 9.26
CA LEU A 109 -36.73 29.48 8.51
C LEU A 109 -37.62 30.57 9.14
N ILE A 110 -37.82 30.51 10.46
CA ILE A 110 -38.66 31.47 11.19
C ILE A 110 -38.01 32.86 11.15
N TYR A 111 -36.71 32.96 11.44
CA TYR A 111 -36.03 34.26 11.53
C TYR A 111 -35.93 34.96 10.18
N TYR A 112 -35.71 34.23 9.08
CA TYR A 112 -35.68 34.86 7.75
C TYR A 112 -37.03 35.49 7.39
N ARG A 113 -38.14 34.82 7.73
CA ARG A 113 -39.48 35.34 7.50
C ARG A 113 -39.89 36.43 8.50
N PHE A 114 -39.49 36.30 9.76
CA PHE A 114 -39.89 37.21 10.84
C PHE A 114 -39.08 38.53 10.82
N ASN A 115 -37.78 38.45 10.54
CA ASN A 115 -36.88 39.62 10.45
C ASN A 115 -36.86 40.18 9.02
N SER A 116 -38.05 40.46 8.47
CA SER A 116 -38.24 41.04 7.13
C SER A 116 -38.92 42.41 7.24
N GLY A 117 -38.60 43.33 6.32
CA GLY A 117 -39.16 44.68 6.30
C GLY A 117 -38.59 45.57 7.41
N PRO A 118 -39.42 46.26 8.23
CA PRO A 118 -38.94 47.16 9.28
C PRO A 118 -38.37 46.44 10.51
N VAL A 119 -38.57 45.11 10.63
CA VAL A 119 -38.06 44.32 11.75
C VAL A 119 -36.61 43.92 11.49
N GLY A 120 -35.69 44.52 12.24
CA GLY A 120 -34.25 44.28 12.14
C GLY A 120 -33.78 42.93 12.67
N LYS A 121 -32.48 42.66 12.52
CA LYS A 121 -31.82 41.49 13.14
C LYS A 121 -31.61 41.77 14.63
N GLY A 122 -32.38 41.11 15.49
CA GLY A 122 -32.25 41.24 16.94
C GLY A 122 -33.02 40.16 17.72
N PRO A 123 -32.90 40.14 19.06
CA PRO A 123 -33.80 39.36 19.92
C PRO A 123 -35.23 39.93 19.86
N GLY A 124 -36.24 39.09 20.11
CA GLY A 124 -37.66 39.50 20.07
C GLY A 124 -38.57 38.60 19.23
N CYS A 125 -38.11 37.41 18.84
CA CYS A 125 -38.93 36.45 18.11
C CYS A 125 -39.54 35.46 19.10
N GLY A 126 -40.84 35.58 19.38
CA GLY A 126 -41.56 34.73 20.35
C GLY A 126 -42.16 33.44 19.79
N PHE A 127 -41.83 33.02 18.56
CA PHE A 127 -42.54 31.93 17.87
C PHE A 127 -41.99 30.52 18.21
N TRP A 128 -42.15 30.10 19.46
CA TRP A 128 -41.56 28.86 20.02
C TRP A 128 -42.29 27.55 19.70
N ALA A 129 -43.54 27.60 19.22
CA ALA A 129 -44.38 26.41 19.04
C ALA A 129 -43.77 25.30 18.16
N PRO A 130 -43.12 25.59 17.00
CA PRO A 130 -42.49 24.54 16.19
C PRO A 130 -41.35 23.82 16.92
N ALA A 131 -40.47 24.56 17.59
CA ALA A 131 -39.34 24.00 18.32
C ALA A 131 -39.81 23.19 19.54
N TRP A 132 -40.85 23.65 20.24
CA TRP A 132 -41.47 22.92 21.34
C TRP A 132 -42.01 21.55 20.90
N ARG A 133 -42.71 21.47 19.76
CA ARG A 133 -43.22 20.20 19.21
C ARG A 133 -42.10 19.19 18.97
N VAL A 134 -40.94 19.63 18.46
CA VAL A 134 -39.77 18.76 18.26
C VAL A 134 -39.34 18.10 19.58
N TRP A 135 -39.30 18.87 20.67
CA TRP A 135 -38.91 18.35 21.98
C TRP A 135 -39.99 17.48 22.62
N LEU A 136 -41.27 17.77 22.40
CA LEU A 136 -42.35 16.86 22.82
C LEU A 136 -42.29 15.51 22.12
N PHE A 137 -42.06 15.48 20.80
CA PHE A 137 -41.92 14.22 20.08
C PHE A 137 -40.65 13.46 20.49
N PHE A 138 -39.57 14.18 20.82
CA PHE A 138 -38.41 13.56 21.46
C PHE A 138 -38.79 12.92 22.79
N MET A 139 -39.55 13.60 23.65
CA MET A 139 -39.98 13.07 24.93
C MET A 139 -40.85 11.82 24.76
N ARG A 140 -41.81 11.84 23.83
CA ARG A 140 -42.62 10.66 23.48
C ARG A 140 -41.77 9.43 23.18
N GLY A 141 -40.68 9.59 22.41
CA GLY A 141 -39.78 8.48 22.06
C GLY A 141 -38.77 8.12 23.15
N ILE A 142 -38.44 9.04 24.07
CA ILE A 142 -37.42 8.80 25.10
C ILE A 142 -37.99 8.17 26.38
N ILE A 143 -39.27 8.41 26.68
CA ILE A 143 -39.92 7.94 27.91
C ILE A 143 -39.77 6.42 28.08
N PRO A 144 -40.17 5.55 27.12
CA PRO A 144 -40.06 4.10 27.31
C PRO A 144 -38.61 3.63 27.50
N LEU A 145 -37.66 4.30 26.84
CA LEU A 145 -36.24 3.99 26.98
C LEU A 145 -35.73 4.33 28.38
N LEU A 146 -36.10 5.51 28.89
CA LEU A 146 -35.69 5.96 30.21
C LEU A 146 -36.37 5.18 31.33
N GLU A 147 -37.64 4.83 31.19
CA GLU A 147 -38.35 3.96 32.14
C GLU A 147 -37.62 2.63 32.29
N ARG A 148 -37.30 1.96 31.18
CA ARG A 148 -36.51 0.72 31.21
C ARG A 148 -35.12 0.94 31.83
N TRP A 149 -34.43 2.02 31.47
CA TRP A 149 -33.08 2.28 31.98
C TRP A 149 -33.04 2.64 33.46
N LEU A 150 -34.01 3.41 33.94
CA LEU A 150 -34.17 3.80 35.34
C LEU A 150 -34.69 2.63 36.16
N GLY A 151 -35.66 1.86 35.65
CA GLY A 151 -36.13 0.60 36.24
C GLY A 151 -34.96 -0.35 36.49
N ASN A 152 -34.18 -0.67 35.45
CA ASN A 152 -32.98 -1.51 35.58
C ASN A 152 -31.94 -0.92 36.56
N LEU A 153 -31.82 0.41 36.64
CA LEU A 153 -30.90 1.06 37.57
C LEU A 153 -31.38 0.92 39.02
N LEU A 154 -32.68 1.06 39.26
CA LEU A 154 -33.30 0.97 40.58
C LEU A 154 -33.36 -0.49 41.04
N SER A 155 -33.85 -1.44 40.23
CA SER A 155 -33.81 -2.87 40.55
C SER A 155 -32.40 -3.30 40.93
N ARG A 156 -31.39 -2.94 40.13
CA ARG A 156 -29.98 -3.24 40.46
C ARG A 156 -29.47 -2.58 41.76
N GLN A 157 -30.05 -1.45 42.15
CA GLN A 157 -29.66 -0.74 43.38
C GLN A 157 -30.32 -1.37 44.62
N PHE A 158 -31.53 -1.90 44.48
CA PHE A 158 -32.30 -2.49 45.58
C PHE A 158 -32.08 -4.01 45.70
N GLU A 159 -32.16 -4.75 44.60
CA GLU A 159 -32.01 -6.21 44.51
C GLU A 159 -30.54 -6.64 44.36
N GLY A 160 -29.65 -5.70 44.02
CA GLY A 160 -28.24 -5.99 43.76
C GLY A 160 -27.97 -6.48 42.33
N ARG A 161 -26.74 -6.96 42.08
CA ARG A 161 -26.33 -7.51 40.77
C ARG A 161 -26.27 -9.04 40.83
N HIS A 162 -27.01 -9.72 39.96
CA HIS A 162 -26.83 -11.16 39.75
C HIS A 162 -25.49 -11.44 39.05
N SER A 163 -24.57 -12.12 39.72
CA SER A 163 -23.20 -12.36 39.24
C SER A 163 -23.10 -13.39 38.11
N LYS A 164 -24.03 -14.36 38.04
CA LYS A 164 -24.07 -15.45 37.04
C LYS A 164 -25.42 -15.59 36.30
N GLY A 165 -26.34 -14.64 36.45
CA GLY A 165 -27.72 -14.77 35.94
C GLY A 165 -27.88 -14.67 34.41
N VAL A 166 -26.87 -14.17 33.68
CA VAL A 166 -26.92 -14.04 32.21
C VAL A 166 -25.65 -14.59 31.60
N ALA A 167 -25.80 -15.57 30.70
CA ALA A 167 -24.69 -16.11 29.92
C ALA A 167 -24.06 -14.98 29.08
N LYS A 168 -22.74 -14.84 29.17
CA LYS A 168 -22.02 -13.78 28.44
C LYS A 168 -21.89 -14.20 26.97
N THR A 169 -22.48 -13.43 26.07
CA THR A 169 -22.30 -13.60 24.62
C THR A 169 -20.83 -13.51 24.22
N VAL A 170 -20.40 -14.35 23.28
CA VAL A 170 -19.05 -14.35 22.72
C VAL A 170 -18.91 -13.16 21.77
N THR A 171 -18.32 -12.08 22.27
CA THR A 171 -18.00 -10.90 21.45
C THR A 171 -16.64 -11.05 20.80
N LYS A 172 -16.30 -10.17 19.85
CA LYS A 172 -15.03 -10.15 19.09
C LYS A 172 -13.77 -10.39 19.96
N GLN A 173 -13.73 -9.87 21.18
CA GLN A 173 -12.58 -10.00 22.09
C GLN A 173 -12.37 -11.43 22.61
N ARG A 174 -13.42 -12.27 22.59
CA ARG A 174 -13.44 -13.61 23.20
C ARG A 174 -13.48 -14.74 22.19
N VAL A 175 -13.57 -14.44 20.89
CA VAL A 175 -13.69 -15.45 19.83
C VAL A 175 -12.54 -16.46 19.88
N GLU A 176 -11.28 -15.99 19.95
CA GLU A 176 -10.12 -16.89 19.99
C GLU A 176 -10.09 -17.74 21.27
N SER A 177 -10.32 -17.12 22.44
CA SER A 177 -10.32 -17.84 23.73
C SER A 177 -11.47 -18.84 23.86
N HIS A 178 -12.63 -18.52 23.28
CA HIS A 178 -13.78 -19.41 23.29
C HIS A 178 -13.57 -20.60 22.34
N PHE A 179 -13.01 -20.36 21.14
CA PHE A 179 -12.62 -21.43 20.23
C PHE A 179 -11.65 -22.42 20.89
N ASP A 180 -10.63 -21.92 21.60
CA ASP A 180 -9.70 -22.78 22.35
C ASP A 180 -10.39 -23.56 23.48
N LEU A 181 -11.41 -22.97 24.12
CA LEU A 181 -12.18 -23.64 25.18
C LEU A 181 -13.03 -24.78 24.60
N GLU A 182 -13.75 -24.54 23.51
CA GLU A 182 -14.58 -25.54 22.82
C GLU A 182 -13.73 -26.66 22.20
N LEU A 183 -12.58 -26.33 21.62
CA LEU A 183 -11.64 -27.31 21.09
C LEU A 183 -11.15 -28.26 22.19
N ARG A 184 -10.75 -27.72 23.35
CA ARG A 184 -10.32 -28.53 24.50
C ARG A 184 -11.46 -29.41 25.03
N ALA A 185 -12.68 -28.87 25.11
CA ALA A 185 -13.85 -29.64 25.53
C ALA A 185 -14.14 -30.81 24.57
N SER A 186 -14.05 -30.57 23.27
CA SER A 186 -14.27 -31.59 22.22
C SER A 186 -13.22 -32.69 22.29
N VAL A 187 -11.94 -32.31 22.42
CA VAL A 187 -10.84 -33.28 22.58
C VAL A 187 -11.02 -34.10 23.86
N MET A 188 -11.45 -33.48 24.96
CA MET A 188 -11.72 -34.22 26.21
C MET A 188 -12.85 -35.23 26.05
N ALA A 189 -13.91 -34.90 25.30
CA ALA A 189 -15.01 -35.82 25.02
C ALA A 189 -14.51 -37.03 24.21
N ASP A 190 -13.84 -36.80 23.07
CA ASP A 190 -13.28 -37.87 22.22
C ASP A 190 -12.28 -38.76 22.99
N LEU A 191 -11.47 -38.17 23.89
CA LEU A 191 -10.55 -38.93 24.74
C LEU A 191 -11.25 -39.78 25.79
N MET A 192 -12.34 -39.29 26.39
CA MET A 192 -13.10 -40.04 27.39
C MET A 192 -13.80 -41.25 26.78
N ASP A 193 -14.26 -41.13 25.53
CA ASP A 193 -14.89 -42.22 24.78
C ASP A 193 -13.88 -43.29 24.34
N MET A 194 -12.63 -42.90 24.04
CA MET A 194 -11.58 -43.81 23.59
C MET A 194 -10.80 -44.51 24.72
N MET A 195 -10.80 -43.97 25.93
CA MET A 195 -10.03 -44.55 27.05
C MET A 195 -10.80 -45.68 27.75
N PRO A 196 -10.15 -46.82 28.04
CA PRO A 196 -10.71 -47.87 28.89
C PRO A 196 -11.10 -47.35 30.28
N GLU A 197 -12.13 -47.93 30.89
CA GLU A 197 -12.76 -47.44 32.13
C GLU A 197 -11.81 -47.21 33.32
N GLY A 198 -10.65 -47.89 33.36
CA GLY A 198 -9.65 -47.77 34.43
C GLY A 198 -8.58 -46.66 34.30
N ILE A 199 -8.50 -45.92 33.19
CA ILE A 199 -7.36 -44.99 32.90
C ILE A 199 -7.77 -43.49 32.86
N LYS A 200 -9.05 -43.19 33.09
CA LYS A 200 -9.71 -41.98 32.57
C LYS A 200 -9.29 -40.61 33.15
N GLN A 201 -8.91 -40.47 34.42
CA GLN A 201 -8.77 -39.11 35.01
C GLN A 201 -7.34 -38.52 35.01
N ASN A 202 -6.29 -39.33 35.16
CA ASN A 202 -4.93 -38.80 35.36
C ASN A 202 -4.18 -38.44 34.06
N LYS A 203 -4.55 -39.05 32.91
CA LYS A 203 -3.81 -38.89 31.65
C LYS A 203 -4.36 -37.80 30.71
N VAL A 204 -5.59 -37.33 30.91
CA VAL A 204 -6.25 -36.32 30.03
C VAL A 204 -5.45 -35.02 29.98
N ASN A 205 -4.96 -34.55 31.14
CA ASN A 205 -4.18 -33.32 31.21
C ASN A 205 -2.88 -33.42 30.42
N THR A 206 -2.20 -34.57 30.47
CA THR A 206 -0.97 -34.83 29.70
C THR A 206 -1.25 -34.85 28.20
N VAL A 207 -2.34 -35.48 27.75
CA VAL A 207 -2.73 -35.46 26.33
C VAL A 207 -3.04 -34.03 25.86
N LEU A 208 -3.69 -33.20 26.69
CA LEU A 208 -3.95 -31.79 26.37
C LEU A 208 -2.67 -30.94 26.31
N GLN A 209 -1.63 -31.31 27.07
CA GLN A 209 -0.31 -30.70 26.93
C GLN A 209 0.33 -31.10 25.60
N HIS A 210 0.28 -32.37 25.21
CA HIS A 210 0.73 -32.84 23.90
C HIS A 210 -0.01 -32.17 22.74
N LEU A 211 -1.34 -31.98 22.85
CA LEU A 211 -2.12 -31.21 21.87
C LEU A 211 -1.60 -29.77 21.73
N SER A 212 -1.31 -29.12 22.87
CA SER A 212 -0.81 -27.75 22.88
C SER A 212 0.59 -27.65 22.28
N GLU A 213 1.44 -28.65 22.52
CA GLU A 213 2.79 -28.73 21.95
C GLU A 213 2.77 -29.06 20.46
N ALA A 214 1.96 -30.03 20.03
CA ALA A 214 1.74 -30.34 18.62
C ALA A 214 1.28 -29.11 17.82
N TRP A 215 0.42 -28.27 18.41
CA TRP A 215 0.03 -26.98 17.81
C TRP A 215 1.19 -25.98 17.71
N ARG A 216 2.10 -25.93 18.70
CA ARG A 216 3.31 -25.09 18.62
C ARG A 216 4.27 -25.59 17.56
N CYS A 217 4.55 -26.89 17.52
CA CYS A 217 5.35 -27.55 16.49
C CYS A 217 4.78 -27.29 15.08
N TRP A 218 3.46 -27.41 14.91
CA TRP A 218 2.82 -27.05 13.65
C TRP A 218 3.07 -25.59 13.27
N LYS A 219 2.97 -24.64 14.21
CA LYS A 219 3.26 -23.23 13.91
C LYS A 219 4.73 -22.94 13.60
N SER A 220 5.67 -23.66 14.21
CA SER A 220 7.12 -23.51 13.98
C SER A 220 7.62 -24.35 12.80
N ASN A 221 6.75 -25.15 12.18
CA ASN A 221 7.10 -26.15 11.17
C ASN A 221 8.11 -27.20 11.63
N ILE A 222 8.11 -27.50 12.93
CA ILE A 222 8.92 -28.59 13.49
C ILE A 222 8.11 -29.88 13.36
N PRO A 223 8.69 -30.98 12.83
CA PRO A 223 8.01 -32.26 12.79
C PRO A 223 7.72 -32.72 14.24
N TRP A 224 6.44 -32.92 14.54
CA TRP A 224 6.02 -33.40 15.85
C TRP A 224 5.91 -34.92 15.82
N LYS A 225 6.84 -35.59 16.51
CA LYS A 225 6.79 -37.04 16.75
C LYS A 225 7.19 -37.32 18.19
N VAL A 226 6.32 -38.01 18.93
CA VAL A 226 6.56 -38.38 20.33
C VAL A 226 6.84 -39.89 20.40
N PRO A 227 8.04 -40.32 20.80
CA PRO A 227 8.34 -41.73 21.00
C PRO A 227 7.40 -42.36 22.04
N GLY A 228 6.85 -43.54 21.74
CA GLY A 228 6.00 -44.30 22.66
C GLY A 228 4.57 -43.76 22.84
N LEU A 229 4.13 -42.77 22.07
CA LEU A 229 2.74 -42.31 22.09
C LEU A 229 1.82 -43.29 21.35
N PRO A 230 0.68 -43.71 21.93
CA PRO A 230 -0.26 -44.59 21.24
C PRO A 230 -0.80 -43.95 19.94
N ALA A 231 -0.77 -44.69 18.84
CA ALA A 231 -1.23 -44.23 17.53
C ALA A 231 -2.67 -43.65 17.53
N PRO A 232 -3.65 -44.20 18.28
CA PRO A 232 -4.98 -43.60 18.37
C PRO A 232 -4.97 -42.18 18.97
N ILE A 233 -4.14 -41.94 19.99
CA ILE A 233 -4.00 -40.61 20.62
C ILE A 233 -3.28 -39.65 19.68
N GLU A 234 -2.23 -40.12 19.01
CA GLU A 234 -1.50 -39.34 17.99
C GLU A 234 -2.45 -38.87 16.88
N ASN A 235 -3.30 -39.76 16.35
CA ASN A 235 -4.27 -39.45 15.31
C ASN A 235 -5.33 -38.43 15.74
N ILE A 236 -5.85 -38.51 16.98
CA ILE A 236 -6.77 -37.49 17.52
C ILE A 236 -6.08 -36.13 17.57
N ILE A 237 -4.86 -36.07 18.11
CA ILE A 237 -4.10 -34.82 18.21
C ILE A 237 -3.90 -34.23 16.82
N LEU A 238 -3.44 -35.02 15.85
CA LEU A 238 -3.22 -34.57 14.48
C LEU A 238 -4.52 -34.08 13.81
N ARG A 239 -5.65 -34.77 14.02
CA ARG A 239 -6.97 -34.35 13.52
C ARG A 239 -7.36 -32.97 14.04
N TYR A 240 -7.25 -32.75 15.35
CA TYR A 240 -7.62 -31.47 15.96
C TYR A 240 -6.61 -30.35 15.69
N VAL A 241 -5.31 -30.66 15.56
CA VAL A 241 -4.28 -29.71 15.11
C VAL A 241 -4.58 -29.26 13.67
N LYS A 242 -4.96 -30.18 12.78
CA LYS A 242 -5.36 -29.85 11.40
C LYS A 242 -6.62 -28.97 11.38
N SER A 243 -7.67 -29.33 12.12
CA SER A 243 -8.88 -28.50 12.24
C SER A 243 -8.56 -27.07 12.73
N LYS A 244 -7.69 -26.96 13.74
CA LYS A 244 -7.24 -25.66 14.25
C LYS A 244 -6.40 -24.88 13.22
N ALA A 245 -5.56 -25.58 12.45
CA ALA A 245 -4.78 -25.00 11.36
C ALA A 245 -5.69 -24.42 10.26
N ASP A 246 -6.69 -25.17 9.81
CA ASP A 246 -7.63 -24.76 8.77
C ASP A 246 -8.40 -23.49 9.19
N TRP A 247 -8.91 -23.48 10.43
CA TRP A 247 -9.52 -22.28 11.01
C TRP A 247 -8.55 -21.10 11.06
N TRP A 248 -7.31 -21.33 11.50
CA TRP A 248 -6.30 -20.28 11.67
C TRP A 248 -5.89 -19.66 10.32
N ILE A 249 -5.74 -20.48 9.27
CA ILE A 249 -5.43 -20.09 7.88
C ILE A 249 -6.61 -19.33 7.27
N SER A 250 -7.83 -19.86 7.38
CA SER A 250 -9.04 -19.20 6.87
C SER A 250 -9.21 -17.80 7.47
N VAL A 251 -9.02 -17.67 8.79
CA VAL A 251 -9.07 -16.37 9.48
C VAL A 251 -7.92 -15.44 9.03
N ALA A 252 -6.75 -15.97 8.66
CA ALA A 252 -5.66 -15.18 8.12
C ALA A 252 -6.01 -14.60 6.73
N HIS A 253 -6.53 -15.42 5.81
CA HIS A 253 -6.97 -14.96 4.48
C HIS A 253 -8.14 -13.99 4.55
N TYR A 254 -9.16 -14.28 5.37
CA TYR A 254 -10.31 -13.40 5.56
C TYR A 254 -9.89 -12.00 6.05
N ASN A 255 -9.00 -11.94 7.05
CA ASN A 255 -8.51 -10.66 7.53
C ASN A 255 -7.58 -9.98 6.53
N ARG A 256 -6.77 -10.74 5.77
CA ARG A 256 -5.91 -10.17 4.73
C ARG A 256 -6.74 -9.47 3.66
N GLU A 257 -7.79 -10.11 3.18
CA GLU A 257 -8.66 -9.53 2.16
C GLU A 257 -9.41 -8.29 2.66
N ARG A 258 -9.85 -8.30 3.93
CA ARG A 258 -10.43 -7.11 4.57
C ARG A 258 -9.44 -5.96 4.69
N ILE A 259 -8.19 -6.24 5.02
CA ILE A 259 -7.11 -5.24 5.07
C ILE A 259 -6.85 -4.70 3.66
N ARG A 260 -6.77 -5.56 2.65
CA ARG A 260 -6.54 -5.18 1.25
C ARG A 260 -7.62 -4.24 0.71
N ARG A 261 -8.91 -4.57 0.94
CA ARG A 261 -10.08 -3.74 0.54
C ARG A 261 -10.22 -2.42 1.31
N GLY A 262 -9.44 -2.20 2.37
CA GLY A 262 -9.57 -1.00 3.19
C GLY A 262 -10.78 -0.99 4.14
N ALA A 263 -11.30 -2.18 4.49
CA ALA A 263 -12.37 -2.30 5.48
C ALA A 263 -11.90 -1.82 6.87
N THR A 264 -12.85 -1.55 7.77
CA THR A 264 -12.53 -1.17 9.15
C THR A 264 -11.86 -2.34 9.88
N VAL A 265 -10.56 -2.21 10.15
CA VAL A 265 -9.73 -3.22 10.82
C VAL A 265 -8.98 -2.57 11.98
N ASP A 266 -8.90 -3.29 13.10
CA ASP A 266 -8.17 -2.82 14.27
C ASP A 266 -6.66 -3.00 14.07
N LYS A 267 -5.86 -2.10 14.63
CA LYS A 267 -4.39 -2.16 14.58
C LYS A 267 -3.83 -3.50 15.08
N THR A 268 -4.44 -4.10 16.09
CA THR A 268 -4.03 -5.40 16.65
C THR A 268 -4.29 -6.54 15.68
N VAL A 269 -5.38 -6.50 14.92
CA VAL A 269 -5.72 -7.50 13.90
C VAL A 269 -4.74 -7.42 12.74
N ALA A 270 -4.39 -6.22 12.27
CA ALA A 270 -3.37 -6.04 11.24
C ALA A 270 -2.01 -6.63 11.66
N LYS A 271 -1.53 -6.31 12.87
CA LYS A 271 -0.28 -6.88 13.41
C LYS A 271 -0.33 -8.40 13.56
N LYS A 272 -1.44 -8.95 14.07
CA LYS A 272 -1.63 -10.40 14.16
C LYS A 272 -1.58 -11.03 12.78
N ASN A 273 -2.25 -10.44 11.78
CA ASN A 273 -2.31 -10.96 10.42
C ASN A 273 -0.93 -11.04 9.77
N VAL A 274 -0.09 -10.00 9.90
CA VAL A 274 1.31 -10.04 9.43
C VAL A 274 2.05 -11.22 10.05
N GLY A 275 2.01 -11.39 11.38
CA GLY A 275 2.67 -12.51 12.04
C GLY A 275 2.10 -13.90 11.65
N ARG A 276 0.84 -13.98 11.21
CA ARG A 276 0.27 -15.22 10.65
C ARG A 276 0.82 -15.49 9.24
N LEU A 277 0.81 -14.47 8.38
CA LEU A 277 1.28 -14.59 7.00
C LEU A 277 2.79 -14.84 6.91
N THR A 278 3.61 -14.26 7.80
CA THR A 278 5.04 -14.57 7.91
C THR A 278 5.27 -16.06 8.14
N ARG A 279 4.52 -16.68 9.05
CA ARG A 279 4.64 -18.12 9.32
C ARG A 279 4.19 -18.97 8.13
N LEU A 280 3.09 -18.60 7.48
CA LEU A 280 2.63 -19.34 6.29
C LEU A 280 3.63 -19.26 5.14
N TRP A 281 4.19 -18.08 4.90
CA TRP A 281 5.23 -17.88 3.91
C TRP A 281 6.47 -18.72 4.22
N LEU A 282 6.96 -18.69 5.46
CA LEU A 282 8.12 -19.50 5.86
C LEU A 282 7.87 -21.01 5.81
N LYS A 283 6.65 -21.48 6.10
CA LYS A 283 6.29 -22.90 5.94
C LYS A 283 6.36 -23.32 4.47
N ALA A 284 5.81 -22.49 3.57
CA ALA A 284 5.89 -22.73 2.13
C ALA A 284 7.33 -22.63 1.61
N GLU A 285 8.13 -21.71 2.16
CA GLU A 285 9.53 -21.53 1.79
C GLU A 285 10.39 -22.72 2.23
N GLN A 286 10.22 -23.21 3.46
CA GLN A 286 10.87 -24.44 3.93
C GLN A 286 10.53 -25.66 3.06
N GLU A 287 9.26 -25.79 2.69
CA GLU A 287 8.80 -26.85 1.79
C GLU A 287 9.43 -26.71 0.39
N ARG A 288 9.54 -25.49 -0.13
CA ARG A 288 10.18 -25.20 -1.42
C ARG A 288 11.67 -25.59 -1.44
N GLN A 289 12.40 -25.26 -0.37
CA GLN A 289 13.82 -25.62 -0.21
C GLN A 289 13.98 -27.14 -0.08
N HIS A 290 13.12 -27.80 0.71
CA HIS A 290 13.14 -29.25 0.87
C HIS A 290 12.87 -29.98 -0.45
N ASN A 291 11.87 -29.53 -1.22
CA ASN A 291 11.55 -30.12 -2.51
C ASN A 291 12.67 -29.94 -3.53
N HIS A 292 13.35 -28.78 -3.56
CA HIS A 292 14.55 -28.61 -4.40
C HIS A 292 15.66 -29.58 -4.03
N MET A 293 15.96 -29.77 -2.74
CA MET A 293 16.96 -30.75 -2.30
C MET A 293 16.57 -32.20 -2.63
N LYS A 294 15.27 -32.50 -2.64
CA LYS A 294 14.73 -33.84 -2.89
C LYS A 294 14.67 -34.17 -4.40
N ASP A 295 14.17 -33.23 -5.19
CA ASP A 295 13.92 -33.41 -6.62
C ASP A 295 15.17 -33.15 -7.47
N GLY A 296 16.15 -32.43 -6.91
CA GLY A 296 17.38 -32.01 -7.58
C GLY A 296 17.25 -30.65 -8.30
N PRO A 297 18.32 -30.19 -8.98
CA PRO A 297 18.30 -28.93 -9.70
C PRO A 297 17.22 -28.92 -10.80
N TYR A 298 16.37 -27.89 -10.81
CA TYR A 298 15.32 -27.75 -11.83
C TYR A 298 15.84 -27.30 -13.19
N VAL A 299 17.00 -26.64 -13.23
CA VAL A 299 17.68 -26.28 -14.47
C VAL A 299 18.42 -27.51 -14.99
N SER A 300 18.05 -27.97 -16.18
CA SER A 300 18.72 -29.12 -16.78
C SER A 300 20.17 -28.77 -17.16
N SER A 301 21.05 -29.76 -17.24
CA SER A 301 22.44 -29.52 -17.64
C SER A 301 22.55 -28.93 -19.05
N GLU A 302 21.66 -29.32 -19.97
CA GLU A 302 21.61 -28.79 -21.33
C GLU A 302 21.17 -27.31 -21.34
N GLU A 303 20.12 -26.97 -20.60
CA GLU A 303 19.67 -25.58 -20.43
C GLU A 303 20.77 -24.72 -19.79
N GLY A 304 21.42 -25.24 -18.73
CA GLY A 304 22.50 -24.55 -18.04
C GLY A 304 23.70 -24.27 -18.94
N VAL A 305 24.10 -25.24 -19.77
CA VAL A 305 25.17 -25.07 -20.76
C VAL A 305 24.77 -24.06 -21.83
N ALA A 306 23.54 -24.12 -22.36
CA ALA A 306 23.08 -23.16 -23.37
C ALA A 306 23.08 -21.72 -22.83
N ILE A 307 22.62 -21.51 -21.60
CA ILE A 307 22.61 -20.20 -20.93
C ILE A 307 24.05 -19.70 -20.70
N TYR A 308 24.93 -20.57 -20.21
CA TYR A 308 26.33 -20.24 -19.97
C TYR A 308 27.04 -19.86 -21.27
N THR A 309 26.93 -20.68 -22.31
CA THR A 309 27.54 -20.45 -23.63
C THR A 309 27.03 -19.17 -24.28
N THR A 310 25.72 -18.89 -24.20
CA THR A 310 25.14 -17.63 -24.70
C THR A 310 25.75 -16.42 -23.98
N THR A 311 25.97 -16.53 -22.67
CA THR A 311 26.59 -15.47 -21.86
C THR A 311 28.07 -15.29 -22.21
N VAL A 312 28.81 -16.37 -22.42
CA VAL A 312 30.22 -16.33 -22.86
C VAL A 312 30.34 -15.63 -24.20
N HIS A 313 29.58 -16.05 -25.21
CA HIS A 313 29.62 -15.43 -26.53
C HIS A 313 29.21 -13.95 -26.50
N TRP A 314 28.25 -13.59 -25.65
CA TRP A 314 27.91 -12.18 -25.43
C TRP A 314 29.11 -11.41 -24.89
N LEU A 315 29.72 -11.87 -23.79
CA LEU A 315 30.84 -11.16 -23.15
C LEU A 315 32.07 -11.08 -24.07
N GLU A 316 32.36 -12.13 -24.84
CA GLU A 316 33.40 -12.14 -25.87
C GLU A 316 33.10 -11.12 -26.98
N SER A 317 31.87 -11.06 -27.47
CA SER A 317 31.45 -10.08 -28.49
C SER A 317 31.58 -8.64 -27.99
N ARG A 318 31.44 -8.42 -26.67
CA ARG A 318 31.63 -7.13 -26.02
C ARG A 318 33.08 -6.81 -25.68
N LYS A 319 34.03 -7.72 -25.95
CA LYS A 319 35.44 -7.62 -25.53
C LYS A 319 35.54 -7.32 -24.02
N PHE A 320 34.67 -7.93 -23.22
CA PHE A 320 34.55 -7.63 -21.79
C PHE A 320 35.77 -8.13 -21.02
N SER A 321 36.36 -7.27 -20.18
CA SER A 321 37.44 -7.64 -19.27
C SER A 321 36.85 -7.93 -17.88
N PRO A 322 37.05 -9.13 -17.30
CA PRO A 322 36.53 -9.46 -15.98
C PRO A 322 36.94 -8.46 -14.90
N ILE A 323 36.06 -8.24 -13.92
CA ILE A 323 36.30 -7.37 -12.76
C ILE A 323 37.34 -8.05 -11.86
N PRO A 324 38.51 -7.43 -11.63
CA PRO A 324 39.55 -8.03 -10.80
C PRO A 324 39.16 -7.99 -9.32
N PHE A 325 39.93 -8.69 -8.49
CA PHE A 325 39.86 -8.51 -7.05
C PHE A 325 40.38 -7.10 -6.67
N PRO A 326 39.81 -6.40 -5.66
CA PRO A 326 40.33 -5.12 -5.20
C PRO A 326 41.80 -5.23 -4.76
N SER A 327 42.72 -4.59 -5.49
CA SER A 327 44.15 -4.65 -5.19
C SER A 327 44.47 -4.05 -3.82
N VAL A 328 45.57 -4.47 -3.18
CA VAL A 328 45.94 -4.01 -1.82
C VAL A 328 46.02 -2.49 -1.74
N SER A 329 46.57 -1.84 -2.76
CA SER A 329 46.72 -0.39 -2.87
C SER A 329 45.82 0.19 -3.97
N TYR A 330 44.52 -0.11 -3.94
CA TYR A 330 43.59 0.41 -4.95
C TYR A 330 43.28 1.89 -4.71
N LYS A 331 43.49 2.71 -5.75
CA LYS A 331 43.43 4.18 -5.68
C LYS A 331 42.11 4.75 -5.14
N HIS A 332 40.98 4.07 -5.38
CA HIS A 332 39.65 4.58 -5.02
C HIS A 332 39.03 3.89 -3.79
N ASP A 333 39.78 3.04 -3.08
CA ASP A 333 39.24 2.25 -1.96
C ASP A 333 38.59 3.09 -0.89
N THR A 334 39.27 4.13 -0.42
CA THR A 334 38.74 4.99 0.64
C THR A 334 37.46 5.70 0.21
N LYS A 335 37.34 6.09 -1.07
CA LYS A 335 36.13 6.73 -1.59
C LYS A 335 34.96 5.76 -1.62
N ILE A 336 35.19 4.54 -2.10
CA ILE A 336 34.18 3.47 -2.14
C ILE A 336 33.72 3.13 -0.72
N LEU A 337 34.64 3.03 0.25
CA LEU A 337 34.30 2.80 1.64
C LEU A 337 33.45 3.94 2.21
N ILE A 338 33.80 5.20 1.98
CA ILE A 338 33.02 6.34 2.48
C ILE A 338 31.58 6.30 1.94
N LEU A 339 31.40 6.05 0.64
CA LEU A 339 30.06 5.93 0.04
C LEU A 339 29.25 4.77 0.63
N ALA A 340 29.90 3.63 0.88
CA ALA A 340 29.28 2.48 1.53
C ALA A 340 28.82 2.81 2.96
N LEU A 341 29.68 3.47 3.75
CA LEU A 341 29.38 3.85 5.13
C LEU A 341 28.27 4.92 5.21
N GLU A 342 28.25 5.89 4.30
CA GLU A 342 27.20 6.91 4.23
C GLU A 342 25.83 6.26 4.00
N ARG A 343 25.73 5.34 3.02
CA ARG A 343 24.51 4.61 2.70
C ARG A 343 23.99 3.78 3.89
N LEU A 344 24.89 3.19 4.67
CA LEU A 344 24.52 2.47 5.90
C LEU A 344 24.04 3.41 7.01
N ARG A 345 24.69 4.56 7.17
CA ARG A 345 24.35 5.57 8.19
C ARG A 345 22.97 6.20 7.97
N GLU A 346 22.59 6.45 6.72
CA GLU A 346 21.29 7.04 6.34
C GLU A 346 20.08 6.25 6.85
N ALA A 347 20.21 4.92 6.96
CA ALA A 347 19.14 4.04 7.45
C ALA A 347 18.72 4.35 8.90
N TYR A 348 19.57 5.03 9.67
CA TYR A 348 19.37 5.31 11.10
C TYR A 348 19.08 6.78 11.42
N SER A 349 19.24 7.70 10.47
CA SER A 349 19.07 9.15 10.69
C SER A 349 17.67 9.55 11.17
N VAL A 350 16.64 8.73 10.90
CA VAL A 350 15.23 9.02 11.25
C VAL A 350 14.78 8.34 12.55
N LYS A 351 15.50 7.34 13.04
CA LYS A 351 15.05 6.52 14.18
C LYS A 351 15.37 7.20 15.51
N GLY A 352 14.32 7.53 16.28
CA GLY A 352 14.49 8.10 17.62
C GLY A 352 14.87 7.08 18.71
N ARG A 353 14.81 5.77 18.44
CA ARG A 353 15.25 4.71 19.36
C ARG A 353 15.96 3.62 18.56
N LEU A 354 17.16 3.27 19.01
CA LEU A 354 18.02 2.25 18.41
C LEU A 354 18.10 1.03 19.34
N ASN A 355 18.04 -0.16 18.76
CA ASN A 355 18.30 -1.41 19.48
C ASN A 355 19.82 -1.64 19.63
N GLN A 356 20.24 -2.74 20.27
CA GLN A 356 21.65 -3.03 20.51
C GLN A 356 22.43 -3.22 19.21
N SER A 357 21.93 -4.07 18.30
CA SER A 357 22.54 -4.33 16.99
C SER A 357 22.73 -3.05 16.15
N GLN A 358 21.76 -2.13 16.18
CA GLN A 358 21.88 -0.84 15.47
C GLN A 358 22.91 0.10 16.09
N ARG A 359 23.12 0.04 17.41
CA ARG A 359 24.20 0.81 18.06
C ARG A 359 25.56 0.23 17.74
N GLU A 360 25.67 -1.09 17.71
CA GLU A 360 26.87 -1.79 17.27
C GLU A 360 27.20 -1.48 15.81
N GLU A 361 26.20 -1.44 14.93
CA GLU A 361 26.38 -1.01 13.53
C GLU A 361 26.90 0.42 13.43
N LEU A 362 26.33 1.37 14.17
CA LEU A 362 26.83 2.76 14.18
C LEU A 362 28.25 2.86 14.74
N ALA A 363 28.57 2.12 15.82
CA ALA A 363 29.92 2.09 16.38
C ALA A 363 30.95 1.53 15.39
N LEU A 364 30.58 0.48 14.64
CA LEU A 364 31.43 -0.09 13.59
C LEU A 364 31.60 0.87 12.40
N ILE A 365 30.55 1.63 12.06
CA ILE A 365 30.62 2.68 11.03
C ILE A 365 31.55 3.81 11.47
N GLU A 366 31.43 4.29 12.71
CA GLU A 366 32.31 5.33 13.27
C GLU A 366 33.76 4.84 13.31
N GLN A 367 34.01 3.63 13.79
CA GLN A 367 35.35 3.02 13.78
C GLN A 367 35.92 2.92 12.34
N ALA A 368 35.07 2.63 11.35
CA ALA A 368 35.49 2.56 9.96
C ALA A 368 35.85 3.93 9.36
N TYR A 369 35.24 5.02 9.84
CA TYR A 369 35.65 6.39 9.50
C TYR A 369 36.98 6.77 10.18
N ASP A 370 37.17 6.41 11.44
CA ASP A 370 38.38 6.74 12.20
C ASP A 370 39.62 5.98 11.71
N SER A 371 39.43 4.73 11.27
CA SER A 371 40.50 3.84 10.79
C SER A 371 40.09 3.10 9.52
N PRO A 372 40.10 3.78 8.36
CA PRO A 372 39.67 3.18 7.10
C PRO A 372 40.63 2.10 6.59
N GLY A 373 41.95 2.25 6.80
CA GLY A 373 42.95 1.27 6.34
C GLY A 373 42.77 -0.12 6.95
N THR A 374 42.64 -0.20 8.28
CA THR A 374 42.40 -1.47 8.99
C THR A 374 41.05 -2.09 8.64
N THR A 375 40.03 -1.25 8.39
CA THR A 375 38.72 -1.71 7.94
C THR A 375 38.77 -2.30 6.53
N LEU A 376 39.49 -1.67 5.60
CA LEU A 376 39.68 -2.17 4.23
C LEU A 376 40.44 -3.49 4.22
N GLU A 377 41.50 -3.63 5.00
CA GLU A 377 42.22 -4.90 5.16
C GLU A 377 41.30 -6.01 5.66
N ARG A 378 40.46 -5.70 6.66
CA ARG A 378 39.46 -6.64 7.19
C ARG A 378 38.44 -7.04 6.13
N ILE A 379 37.90 -6.08 5.37
CA ILE A 379 36.93 -6.35 4.29
C ILE A 379 37.56 -7.26 3.24
N LYS A 380 38.74 -6.92 2.72
CA LYS A 380 39.45 -7.72 1.70
C LYS A 380 39.77 -9.13 2.22
N ARG A 381 40.18 -9.25 3.48
CA ARG A 381 40.39 -10.56 4.12
C ARG A 381 39.10 -11.39 4.14
N PHE A 382 37.96 -10.81 4.49
CA PHE A 382 36.68 -11.51 4.47
C PHE A 382 36.26 -11.92 3.05
N LEU A 383 36.44 -11.06 2.05
CA LEU A 383 36.18 -11.41 0.65
C LEU A 383 37.03 -12.60 0.18
N LEU A 384 38.28 -12.71 0.64
CA LEU A 384 39.16 -13.83 0.31
C LEU A 384 38.78 -15.12 1.05
N THR A 385 38.59 -15.08 2.38
CA THR A 385 38.56 -16.30 3.20
C THR A 385 37.18 -16.71 3.70
N GLN A 386 36.22 -15.78 3.82
CA GLN A 386 34.94 -16.08 4.44
C GLN A 386 33.97 -16.70 3.43
N ARG A 387 33.52 -17.94 3.71
CA ARG A 387 32.50 -18.67 2.92
C ARG A 387 31.36 -19.23 3.78
N ALA A 388 31.42 -19.02 5.09
CA ALA A 388 30.34 -19.32 6.03
C ALA A 388 29.99 -18.03 6.77
N PHE A 389 28.69 -17.75 6.87
CA PHE A 389 28.17 -16.50 7.43
C PHE A 389 27.22 -16.79 8.57
N LYS A 390 26.98 -15.78 9.40
CA LYS A 390 25.99 -15.88 10.47
C LYS A 390 24.57 -16.00 9.91
N GLU A 391 23.66 -16.43 10.77
CA GLU A 391 22.24 -16.48 10.44
C GLU A 391 21.67 -15.08 10.20
N VAL A 392 20.70 -14.98 9.30
CA VAL A 392 20.04 -13.75 8.90
C VAL A 392 18.59 -13.79 9.38
N SER A 393 18.19 -12.81 10.18
CA SER A 393 16.81 -12.72 10.65
C SER A 393 15.89 -12.18 9.55
N ILE A 394 14.68 -12.73 9.44
CA ILE A 394 13.65 -12.26 8.50
C ILE A 394 12.49 -11.64 9.26
N ASP A 395 12.12 -10.43 8.88
CA ASP A 395 10.86 -9.80 9.22
C ASP A 395 10.02 -9.52 7.97
N MET A 396 8.77 -9.09 8.15
CA MET A 396 7.86 -8.78 7.05
C MET A 396 7.34 -7.34 7.19
N ASN A 397 7.51 -6.54 6.15
CA ASN A 397 6.90 -5.22 6.04
C ASN A 397 5.54 -5.31 5.33
N ASP A 398 4.50 -4.74 5.95
CA ASP A 398 3.13 -4.78 5.44
C ASP A 398 2.75 -3.46 4.76
N ASN A 399 2.55 -3.55 3.44
CA ASN A 399 2.07 -2.45 2.59
C ASN A 399 0.53 -2.49 2.43
N TYR A 400 -0.18 -3.31 3.21
CA TYR A 400 -1.62 -3.63 3.17
C TYR A 400 -2.14 -4.32 1.90
N SER A 401 -1.47 -4.12 0.77
CA SER A 401 -1.71 -4.78 -0.52
C SER A 401 -0.75 -5.95 -0.70
N THR A 402 0.55 -5.68 -0.59
CA THR A 402 1.64 -6.66 -0.60
C THR A 402 2.31 -6.80 0.77
N ILE A 403 3.09 -7.85 0.96
CA ILE A 403 3.95 -8.07 2.13
C ILE A 403 5.33 -8.42 1.58
N ASN A 404 6.35 -7.71 2.04
CA ASN A 404 7.71 -7.87 1.54
C ASN A 404 8.62 -8.34 2.68
N PRO A 405 9.53 -9.31 2.44
CA PRO A 405 10.52 -9.71 3.42
C PRO A 405 11.54 -8.58 3.65
N VAL A 406 11.99 -8.45 4.89
CA VAL A 406 13.04 -7.55 5.34
C VAL A 406 14.07 -8.40 6.04
N TYR A 407 15.30 -8.38 5.57
CA TYR A 407 16.38 -9.18 6.12
C TYR A 407 17.26 -8.33 7.03
N ASP A 408 17.58 -8.85 8.21
CA ASP A 408 18.48 -8.23 9.18
C ASP A 408 19.80 -9.01 9.18
N ILE A 409 20.85 -8.37 8.65
CA ILE A 409 22.17 -8.95 8.41
C ILE A 409 23.12 -8.42 9.48
N GLU A 410 24.05 -9.27 9.92
CA GLU A 410 25.09 -8.90 10.88
C GLU A 410 25.84 -7.62 10.46
N PRO A 411 26.01 -6.62 11.34
CA PRO A 411 26.61 -5.33 10.98
C PRO A 411 27.99 -5.40 10.32
N ILE A 412 28.88 -6.28 10.80
CA ILE A 412 30.23 -6.42 10.25
C ILE A 412 30.23 -6.98 8.82
N GLU A 413 29.34 -7.94 8.54
CA GLU A 413 29.16 -8.52 7.22
C GLU A 413 28.52 -7.48 6.29
N LYS A 414 27.56 -6.71 6.80
CA LYS A 414 26.87 -5.66 6.06
C LYS A 414 27.81 -4.54 5.57
N ILE A 415 28.83 -4.16 6.33
CA ILE A 415 29.87 -3.21 5.88
C ILE A 415 30.67 -3.80 4.70
N SER A 416 31.04 -5.07 4.78
CA SER A 416 31.78 -5.76 3.72
C SER A 416 30.94 -5.89 2.45
N ASP A 417 29.66 -6.25 2.59
CA ASP A 417 28.69 -6.33 1.49
C ASP A 417 28.45 -4.96 0.85
N ALA A 418 28.38 -3.88 1.65
CA ALA A 418 28.18 -2.52 1.14
C ALA A 418 29.40 -2.01 0.37
N TYR A 419 30.62 -2.28 0.85
CA TYR A 419 31.84 -1.97 0.10
C TYR A 419 31.88 -2.75 -1.22
N LEU A 420 31.55 -4.05 -1.18
CA LEU A 420 31.53 -4.90 -2.38
C LEU A 420 30.51 -4.40 -3.41
N ASP A 421 29.30 -4.02 -2.98
CA ASP A 421 28.26 -3.44 -3.86
C ASP A 421 28.79 -2.21 -4.60
N GLN A 422 29.37 -1.25 -3.87
CA GLN A 422 29.93 -0.03 -4.44
C GLN A 422 31.11 -0.32 -5.39
N TYR A 423 31.99 -1.26 -5.04
CA TYR A 423 33.10 -1.68 -5.89
C TYR A 423 32.62 -2.30 -7.20
N LEU A 424 31.64 -3.21 -7.13
CA LEU A 424 31.10 -3.90 -8.30
C LEU A 424 30.41 -2.94 -9.25
N TRP A 425 29.55 -2.05 -8.75
CA TRP A 425 28.87 -1.05 -9.59
C TRP A 425 29.88 -0.11 -10.27
N TYR A 426 30.88 0.38 -9.54
CA TYR A 426 31.91 1.23 -10.11
C TYR A 426 32.73 0.52 -11.19
N GLN A 427 33.17 -0.72 -10.95
CA GLN A 427 33.95 -1.47 -11.93
C GLN A 427 33.13 -1.93 -13.14
N ALA A 428 31.85 -2.22 -12.96
CA ALA A 428 30.95 -2.63 -14.03
C ALA A 428 30.60 -1.49 -14.97
N ASP A 429 30.39 -0.27 -14.45
CA ASP A 429 30.15 0.92 -15.27
C ASP A 429 31.40 1.29 -16.09
N GLN A 430 32.58 1.26 -15.47
CA GLN A 430 33.87 1.49 -16.16
C GLN A 430 34.15 0.52 -17.31
N ARG A 431 33.55 -0.68 -17.27
CA ARG A 431 33.72 -1.73 -18.29
C ARG A 431 32.50 -1.89 -19.18
N HIS A 432 31.50 -1.03 -19.02
CA HIS A 432 30.24 -1.08 -19.77
C HIS A 432 29.58 -2.47 -19.76
N LEU A 433 29.57 -3.13 -18.59
CA LEU A 433 28.97 -4.46 -18.43
C LEU A 433 27.46 -4.45 -18.75
N PHE A 434 26.76 -3.42 -18.26
CA PHE A 434 25.32 -3.30 -18.43
C PHE A 434 25.00 -2.46 -19.67
N PRO A 435 24.32 -3.03 -20.68
CA PRO A 435 23.87 -2.29 -21.85
C PRO A 435 22.75 -1.28 -21.49
N ALA A 436 22.58 -0.28 -22.36
CA ALA A 436 21.73 0.89 -22.11
C ALA A 436 20.23 0.58 -21.91
N TRP A 437 19.75 -0.63 -22.28
CA TRP A 437 18.35 -1.04 -22.09
C TRP A 437 18.01 -1.46 -20.65
N ILE A 438 19.01 -1.76 -19.84
CA ILE A 438 18.83 -2.14 -18.43
C ILE A 438 18.56 -0.88 -17.61
N LYS A 439 17.44 -0.90 -16.88
CA LYS A 439 16.95 0.17 -16.02
C LYS A 439 16.62 -0.39 -14.63
N PRO A 440 16.62 0.44 -13.57
CA PRO A 440 17.01 1.86 -13.54
C PRO A 440 18.50 2.07 -13.84
N SER A 441 18.83 3.22 -14.42
CA SER A 441 20.20 3.69 -14.64
C SER A 441 20.38 5.08 -14.03
N ASP A 442 21.60 5.43 -13.62
CA ASP A 442 21.88 6.69 -12.92
C ASP A 442 21.67 7.95 -13.78
N SER A 443 21.66 7.78 -15.10
CA SER A 443 21.48 8.88 -16.07
C SER A 443 20.07 9.46 -16.12
N GLU A 444 19.05 8.75 -15.61
CA GLU A 444 17.66 9.17 -15.79
C GLU A 444 16.72 8.76 -14.67
N VAL A 445 15.81 9.68 -14.34
CA VAL A 445 14.71 9.42 -13.41
C VAL A 445 13.55 8.69 -14.12
N PRO A 446 12.73 7.89 -13.42
CA PRO A 446 11.67 7.10 -14.05
C PRO A 446 10.66 7.87 -14.92
N PRO A 447 10.23 9.09 -14.57
CA PRO A 447 9.38 9.89 -15.48
C PRO A 447 10.08 10.26 -16.79
N LEU A 448 11.39 10.55 -16.75
CA LEU A 448 12.19 10.84 -17.94
C LEU A 448 12.37 9.59 -18.80
N LEU A 449 12.57 8.42 -18.18
CA LEU A 449 12.59 7.13 -18.88
C LEU A 449 11.28 6.90 -19.65
N THR A 450 10.13 7.16 -19.01
CA THR A 450 8.81 7.02 -19.64
C THR A 450 8.63 7.98 -20.81
N TYR A 451 9.09 9.23 -20.67
CA TYR A 451 9.09 10.22 -21.76
C TYR A 451 9.99 9.77 -22.92
N LYS A 452 11.24 9.36 -22.63
CA LYS A 452 12.17 8.86 -23.65
C LYS A 452 11.64 7.63 -24.36
N TRP A 453 10.95 6.73 -23.65
CA TRP A 453 10.29 5.58 -24.27
C TRP A 453 9.21 6.00 -25.27
N ALA A 454 8.31 6.92 -24.88
CA ALA A 454 7.29 7.45 -25.78
C ALA A 454 7.91 8.18 -26.99
N GLN A 455 8.94 8.99 -26.75
CA GLN A 455 9.66 9.74 -27.76
C GLN A 455 10.46 8.82 -28.69
N GLY A 456 11.05 7.75 -28.17
CA GLY A 456 11.77 6.73 -28.92
C GLY A 456 10.84 5.96 -29.85
N ILE A 457 9.65 5.56 -29.38
CA ILE A 457 8.61 4.97 -30.25
C ILE A 457 8.27 5.93 -31.40
N ASN A 458 8.06 7.21 -31.10
CA ASN A 458 7.68 8.20 -32.10
C ASN A 458 8.75 8.46 -33.17
N ASN A 459 10.02 8.27 -32.84
CA ASN A 459 11.16 8.52 -33.72
C ASN A 459 11.57 7.30 -34.56
N LEU A 460 10.90 6.16 -34.43
CA LEU A 460 11.11 5.00 -35.30
C LEU A 460 10.65 5.28 -36.73
N GLY A 461 11.32 4.67 -37.71
CA GLY A 461 11.02 4.89 -39.12
C GLY A 461 9.62 4.41 -39.52
N ARG A 462 8.79 5.32 -40.04
CA ARG A 462 7.42 5.06 -40.55
C ARG A 462 6.51 4.32 -39.55
N VAL A 463 6.72 4.54 -38.25
CA VAL A 463 6.06 3.80 -37.18
C VAL A 463 4.53 3.95 -37.14
N TRP A 464 4.00 5.08 -37.58
CA TRP A 464 2.56 5.36 -37.54
C TRP A 464 1.82 5.00 -38.83
N GLU A 465 2.54 4.66 -39.90
CA GLU A 465 1.96 4.21 -41.16
C GLU A 465 1.38 2.79 -40.99
N THR A 466 0.22 2.55 -41.58
CA THR A 466 -0.51 1.26 -41.53
C THR A 466 -1.19 0.94 -42.86
N ALA A 467 -0.74 1.59 -43.95
CA ALA A 467 -1.38 1.49 -45.26
C ALA A 467 -1.19 0.10 -45.88
N ASP A 468 -0.04 -0.52 -45.65
CA ASP A 468 0.34 -1.83 -46.20
C ASP A 468 0.03 -2.99 -45.24
N GLY A 469 -0.82 -2.74 -44.24
CA GLY A 469 -1.25 -3.74 -43.26
C GLY A 469 -0.26 -3.99 -42.13
N GLU A 470 0.65 -3.05 -41.85
CA GLU A 470 1.60 -3.19 -40.76
C GLU A 470 0.96 -2.99 -39.38
N CYS A 471 1.53 -3.66 -38.39
CA CYS A 471 1.05 -3.61 -37.01
C CYS A 471 2.20 -3.30 -36.05
N ASN A 472 1.94 -2.44 -35.06
CA ASN A 472 2.83 -2.27 -33.92
C ASN A 472 2.27 -3.04 -32.73
N VAL A 473 3.13 -3.78 -32.04
CA VAL A 473 2.77 -4.53 -30.83
C VAL A 473 3.63 -4.04 -29.69
N MET A 474 3.00 -3.57 -28.62
CA MET A 474 3.64 -3.18 -27.38
C MET A 474 3.27 -4.19 -26.32
N ILE A 475 4.25 -4.91 -25.78
CA ILE A 475 4.08 -5.84 -24.68
C ILE A 475 4.74 -5.28 -23.43
N GLU A 476 4.00 -5.32 -22.33
CA GLU A 476 4.50 -5.10 -20.97
C GLU A 476 4.29 -6.38 -20.16
N THR A 477 5.34 -6.87 -19.51
CA THR A 477 5.28 -8.11 -18.74
C THR A 477 6.22 -8.07 -17.55
N GLU A 478 6.01 -8.95 -16.58
CA GLU A 478 6.87 -9.14 -15.41
C GLU A 478 7.50 -10.53 -15.44
N LEU A 479 8.79 -10.62 -15.12
CA LEU A 479 9.50 -11.88 -14.95
C LEU A 479 9.11 -12.53 -13.61
N SER A 480 8.34 -13.61 -13.69
CA SER A 480 7.78 -14.28 -12.52
C SER A 480 8.85 -15.05 -11.75
N LYS A 481 8.90 -14.80 -10.43
CA LYS A 481 9.67 -15.57 -9.43
C LYS A 481 11.18 -15.70 -9.70
N VAL A 482 11.80 -14.74 -10.40
CA VAL A 482 13.26 -14.76 -10.67
C VAL A 482 14.06 -14.92 -9.38
N TYR A 483 13.77 -14.11 -8.36
CA TYR A 483 14.45 -14.19 -7.06
C TYR A 483 14.37 -15.57 -6.40
N GLU A 484 13.25 -16.27 -6.55
CA GLU A 484 13.03 -17.58 -5.92
C GLU A 484 13.68 -18.70 -6.75
N LYS A 485 13.88 -18.48 -8.06
CA LYS A 485 14.30 -19.53 -8.99
C LYS A 485 15.78 -19.55 -9.35
N ILE A 486 16.58 -18.61 -8.84
CA ILE A 486 18.02 -18.58 -9.10
C ILE A 486 18.70 -19.79 -8.46
N GLU A 487 19.29 -20.64 -9.31
CA GLU A 487 20.14 -21.76 -8.91
C GLU A 487 21.54 -21.25 -8.55
N LEU A 488 22.00 -21.48 -7.31
CA LEU A 488 23.24 -20.91 -6.80
C LEU A 488 24.49 -21.47 -7.50
N THR A 489 24.46 -22.72 -7.96
CA THR A 489 25.56 -23.35 -8.69
C THR A 489 25.77 -22.71 -10.06
N LEU A 490 24.68 -22.57 -10.84
CA LEU A 490 24.71 -21.85 -12.11
C LEU A 490 25.08 -20.38 -11.92
N LEU A 491 24.56 -19.73 -10.87
CA LEU A 491 24.91 -18.36 -10.55
C LEU A 491 26.42 -18.20 -10.32
N ASN A 492 27.06 -19.11 -9.58
CA ASN A 492 28.50 -19.08 -9.36
C ASN A 492 29.29 -19.13 -10.68
N SER A 493 28.95 -20.06 -11.56
CA SER A 493 29.57 -20.20 -12.88
C SER A 493 29.40 -18.94 -13.72
N LEU A 494 28.20 -18.33 -13.73
CA LEU A 494 27.94 -17.09 -14.47
C LEU A 494 28.70 -15.89 -13.87
N LEU A 495 28.78 -15.78 -12.54
CA LEU A 495 29.52 -14.71 -11.88
C LEU A 495 31.02 -14.79 -12.16
N ARG A 496 31.60 -15.99 -12.22
CA ARG A 496 33.02 -16.20 -12.58
C ARG A 496 33.38 -15.70 -13.98
N LEU A 497 32.40 -15.53 -14.88
CA LEU A 497 32.64 -14.92 -16.19
C LEU A 497 32.90 -13.41 -16.10
N ILE A 498 32.31 -12.74 -15.11
CA ILE A 498 32.34 -11.28 -15.02
C ILE A 498 33.26 -10.73 -13.92
N MET A 499 33.68 -11.56 -12.97
CA MET A 499 34.51 -11.13 -11.85
C MET A 499 35.48 -12.21 -11.37
N ASP A 500 36.44 -11.83 -10.53
CA ASP A 500 37.36 -12.77 -9.87
C ASP A 500 36.59 -13.87 -9.11
N HIS A 501 37.14 -15.09 -9.17
CA HIS A 501 36.57 -16.28 -8.56
C HIS A 501 36.29 -16.13 -7.05
N ASN A 502 37.11 -15.40 -6.29
CA ASN A 502 36.88 -15.21 -4.86
C ASN A 502 35.64 -14.35 -4.59
N LEU A 503 35.39 -13.34 -5.43
CA LEU A 503 34.20 -12.50 -5.32
C LEU A 503 32.94 -13.29 -5.68
N ALA A 504 33.00 -14.09 -6.74
CA ALA A 504 31.91 -14.98 -7.14
C ALA A 504 31.57 -16.00 -6.05
N ASP A 505 32.58 -16.61 -5.42
CA ASP A 505 32.40 -17.56 -4.33
C ASP A 505 31.86 -16.89 -3.06
N TYR A 506 32.32 -15.67 -2.73
CA TYR A 506 31.77 -14.89 -1.61
C TYR A 506 30.28 -14.60 -1.82
N ILE A 507 29.90 -14.07 -2.99
CA ILE A 507 28.50 -13.72 -3.33
C ILE A 507 27.59 -14.95 -3.30
N THR A 508 28.06 -16.07 -3.86
CA THR A 508 27.29 -17.31 -3.91
C THR A 508 27.09 -17.88 -2.51
N ALA A 509 28.17 -18.00 -1.73
CA ALA A 509 28.11 -18.49 -0.36
C ALA A 509 27.26 -17.58 0.54
N LYS A 510 27.25 -16.27 0.30
CA LYS A 510 26.46 -15.30 1.08
C LYS A 510 24.95 -15.41 0.88
N ASN A 511 24.50 -15.98 -0.24
CA ASN A 511 23.10 -16.34 -0.43
C ASN A 511 22.72 -17.64 0.30
N ASN A 512 23.70 -18.51 0.59
CA ASN A 512 23.51 -19.77 1.30
C ASN A 512 23.68 -19.60 2.82
N VAL A 513 22.70 -18.96 3.45
CA VAL A 513 22.69 -18.70 4.90
C VAL A 513 21.44 -19.27 5.57
N GLN A 514 21.52 -19.46 6.88
CA GLN A 514 20.38 -19.82 7.69
C GLN A 514 19.48 -18.60 7.91
N LEU A 515 18.22 -18.70 7.49
CA LEU A 515 17.18 -17.70 7.65
C LEU A 515 16.35 -18.00 8.89
N THR A 516 16.23 -17.02 9.80
CA THR A 516 15.55 -17.22 11.09
C THR A 516 14.39 -16.26 11.31
N TYR A 517 13.30 -16.80 11.86
CA TYR A 517 12.17 -16.01 12.35
C TYR A 517 11.63 -16.65 13.62
N LYS A 518 12.01 -16.07 14.77
CA LYS A 518 11.62 -16.57 16.10
C LYS A 518 12.03 -18.03 16.31
N ASP A 519 11.08 -18.94 16.11
CA ASP A 519 11.15 -20.38 16.32
C ASP A 519 11.26 -21.17 15.00
N MET A 520 11.38 -20.49 13.86
CA MET A 520 11.47 -21.10 12.53
C MET A 520 12.83 -20.81 11.90
N ASN A 521 13.54 -21.86 11.48
CA ASN A 521 14.87 -21.76 10.87
C ASN A 521 14.91 -22.62 9.60
N HIS A 522 15.62 -22.18 8.56
CA HIS A 522 15.94 -23.00 7.40
C HIS A 522 17.16 -22.44 6.67
N VAL A 523 17.85 -23.29 5.91
CA VAL A 523 18.98 -22.87 5.06
C VAL A 523 18.44 -22.50 3.68
N ASN A 524 18.87 -21.36 3.13
CA ASN A 524 18.52 -20.95 1.78
C ASN A 524 19.47 -21.57 0.75
N SER A 525 19.19 -22.80 0.29
CA SER A 525 19.99 -23.46 -0.74
C SER A 525 19.59 -23.07 -2.17
N TYR A 526 18.35 -22.61 -2.38
CA TYR A 526 17.80 -22.25 -3.68
C TYR A 526 17.13 -20.88 -3.64
N GLY A 527 17.46 -20.01 -4.59
CA GLY A 527 16.98 -18.63 -4.66
C GLY A 527 17.93 -17.61 -4.00
N MET A 528 17.70 -16.34 -4.30
CA MET A 528 18.53 -15.21 -3.91
C MET A 528 17.92 -14.41 -2.75
N ILE A 529 18.76 -14.00 -1.80
CA ILE A 529 18.37 -13.12 -0.69
C ILE A 529 18.40 -11.66 -1.15
N ARG A 530 17.23 -11.02 -1.17
CA ARG A 530 17.05 -9.63 -1.66
C ARG A 530 17.59 -8.56 -0.70
N GLY A 531 17.91 -8.93 0.53
CA GLY A 531 18.38 -7.99 1.56
C GLY A 531 19.88 -7.74 1.58
N LEU A 532 20.66 -8.55 0.84
CA LEU A 532 22.10 -8.34 0.70
C LEU A 532 22.38 -7.04 -0.07
N GLN A 533 23.44 -6.31 0.28
CA GLN A 533 23.70 -5.00 -0.32
C GLN A 533 23.95 -5.10 -1.83
N PHE A 534 24.74 -6.09 -2.26
CA PHE A 534 25.04 -6.37 -3.68
C PHE A 534 23.95 -7.16 -4.43
N SER A 535 22.82 -7.48 -3.79
CA SER A 535 21.75 -8.27 -4.43
C SER A 535 21.19 -7.58 -5.69
N ALA A 536 21.17 -6.25 -5.71
CA ALA A 536 20.76 -5.47 -6.87
C ALA A 536 21.69 -5.72 -8.08
N PHE A 537 23.00 -5.73 -7.86
CA PHE A 537 23.98 -6.03 -8.91
C PHE A 537 23.78 -7.43 -9.50
N VAL A 538 23.70 -8.43 -8.62
CA VAL A 538 23.52 -9.84 -9.00
C VAL A 538 22.23 -10.02 -9.80
N PHE A 539 21.14 -9.39 -9.34
CA PHE A 539 19.86 -9.45 -10.03
C PHE A 539 19.92 -8.79 -11.42
N GLN A 540 20.56 -7.64 -11.56
CA GLN A 540 20.66 -6.95 -12.84
C GLN A 540 21.50 -7.73 -13.85
N PHE A 541 22.57 -8.40 -13.37
CA PHE A 541 23.37 -9.29 -14.21
C PHE A 541 22.61 -10.55 -14.60
N TYR A 542 21.91 -11.20 -13.66
CA TYR A 542 21.05 -12.33 -13.99
C TYR A 542 19.94 -11.94 -14.96
N GLY A 543 19.36 -10.75 -14.78
CA GLY A 543 18.40 -10.16 -15.72
C GLY A 543 18.99 -9.91 -17.10
N LEU A 544 20.26 -9.50 -17.22
CA LEU A 544 20.95 -9.38 -18.51
C LEU A 544 21.01 -10.74 -19.22
N VAL A 545 21.32 -11.82 -18.49
CA VAL A 545 21.31 -13.17 -19.05
C VAL A 545 19.91 -13.53 -19.60
N LEU A 546 18.84 -13.16 -18.89
CA LEU A 546 17.46 -13.35 -19.38
C LEU A 546 17.12 -12.47 -20.59
N ASP A 547 17.63 -11.24 -20.63
CA ASP A 547 17.46 -10.33 -21.77
C ASP A 547 18.06 -10.93 -23.04
N LEU A 548 19.22 -11.60 -22.91
CA LEU A 548 19.88 -12.27 -24.04
C LEU A 548 19.08 -13.46 -24.56
N LEU A 549 18.41 -14.21 -23.68
CA LEU A 549 17.50 -15.30 -24.09
C LEU A 549 16.26 -14.75 -24.82
N LEU A 550 15.74 -13.60 -24.39
CA LEU A 550 14.58 -12.97 -25.01
C LEU A 550 14.89 -12.34 -26.37
N LEU A 551 16.00 -11.60 -26.46
CA LEU A 551 16.40 -10.89 -27.68
C LEU A 551 17.13 -11.79 -28.69
N GLY A 552 17.90 -12.75 -28.21
CA GLY A 552 18.92 -13.45 -28.98
C GLY A 552 20.20 -12.60 -29.14
N PRO A 553 21.37 -13.24 -29.29
CA PRO A 553 22.67 -12.55 -29.28
C PRO A 553 22.85 -11.54 -30.44
N GLN A 554 22.27 -11.84 -31.61
CA GLN A 554 22.35 -10.96 -32.78
C GLN A 554 21.58 -9.66 -32.56
N ARG A 555 20.31 -9.73 -32.15
CA ARG A 555 19.49 -8.53 -31.92
C ARG A 555 19.98 -7.74 -30.71
N ALA A 556 20.43 -8.41 -29.65
CA ALA A 556 21.05 -7.76 -28.51
C ALA A 556 22.30 -6.95 -28.91
N SER A 557 23.14 -7.47 -29.80
CA SER A 557 24.34 -6.76 -30.29
C SER A 557 23.98 -5.55 -31.15
N GLU A 558 22.94 -5.65 -31.97
CA GLU A 558 22.44 -4.52 -32.78
C GLU A 558 21.91 -3.37 -31.92
N ILE A 559 21.14 -3.70 -30.87
CA ILE A 559 20.60 -2.70 -29.93
C ILE A 559 21.73 -2.07 -29.12
N ALA A 560 22.70 -2.86 -28.65
CA ALA A 560 23.83 -2.35 -27.86
C ALA A 560 24.83 -1.52 -28.69
N GLY A 561 24.85 -1.69 -30.01
CA GLY A 561 25.86 -1.10 -30.89
C GLY A 561 27.23 -1.80 -30.76
N PRO A 562 28.25 -1.40 -31.54
CA PRO A 562 29.59 -1.97 -31.42
C PRO A 562 30.25 -1.65 -30.07
N PRO A 563 31.20 -2.48 -29.57
CA PRO A 563 31.88 -2.23 -28.29
C PRO A 563 32.71 -0.95 -28.26
N GLU A 564 33.29 -0.54 -29.39
CA GLU A 564 34.08 0.71 -29.47
C GLU A 564 33.20 1.97 -29.41
N SER A 565 31.93 1.88 -29.82
CA SER A 565 30.97 2.98 -29.82
C SER A 565 29.56 2.44 -29.50
N PRO A 566 29.27 2.18 -28.21
CA PRO A 566 27.97 1.65 -27.81
C PRO A 566 26.85 2.65 -28.12
N ASN A 567 25.69 2.12 -28.51
CA ASN A 567 24.52 2.95 -28.76
C ASN A 567 23.97 3.52 -27.45
N GLU A 568 23.40 4.71 -27.51
CA GLU A 568 22.58 5.23 -26.41
C GLU A 568 21.22 4.52 -26.35
N PHE A 569 20.47 4.79 -25.28
CA PHE A 569 19.14 4.22 -25.08
C PHE A 569 18.18 4.58 -26.24
N LEU A 570 17.57 3.56 -26.85
CA LEU A 570 16.61 3.65 -27.97
C LEU A 570 17.19 4.24 -29.27
N GLN A 571 18.50 4.09 -29.48
CA GLN A 571 19.16 4.47 -30.72
C GLN A 571 19.74 3.26 -31.44
N PHE A 572 19.80 3.35 -32.77
CA PHE A 572 20.48 2.41 -33.65
C PHE A 572 21.54 3.16 -34.45
N ARG A 573 22.51 2.41 -34.98
CA ARG A 573 23.56 2.98 -35.83
C ARG A 573 23.00 3.52 -37.15
N ASP A 574 22.04 2.80 -37.72
CA ASP A 574 21.41 3.15 -39.00
C ASP A 574 19.97 2.60 -39.06
N ARG A 575 19.22 3.04 -40.08
CA ARG A 575 17.83 2.62 -40.30
C ARG A 575 17.71 1.17 -40.77
N GLU A 576 18.75 0.64 -41.40
CA GLU A 576 18.74 -0.74 -41.90
C GLU A 576 18.80 -1.74 -40.73
N THR A 577 19.69 -1.51 -39.76
CA THR A 577 19.74 -2.30 -38.52
C THR A 577 18.48 -2.13 -37.69
N GLU A 578 17.89 -0.92 -37.63
CA GLU A 578 16.59 -0.72 -36.98
C GLU A 578 15.51 -1.62 -37.61
N THR A 579 15.44 -1.67 -38.94
CA THR A 579 14.36 -2.33 -39.71
C THR A 579 14.52 -3.83 -39.93
N ARG A 580 15.73 -4.37 -39.79
CA ARG A 580 16.06 -5.78 -40.02
C ARG A 580 15.27 -6.79 -39.18
N HIS A 581 14.79 -6.41 -38.00
CA HIS A 581 14.15 -7.33 -37.06
C HIS A 581 12.83 -6.74 -36.50
N PRO A 582 11.80 -7.56 -36.20
CA PRO A 582 10.53 -7.05 -35.68
C PRO A 582 10.65 -6.31 -34.35
N ILE A 583 11.45 -6.82 -33.40
CA ILE A 583 11.71 -6.14 -32.11
C ILE A 583 12.48 -4.85 -32.36
N ARG A 584 11.87 -3.68 -32.21
CA ARG A 584 12.53 -2.37 -32.41
C ARG A 584 13.08 -1.78 -31.14
N LEU A 585 12.32 -1.83 -30.04
CA LEU A 585 12.76 -1.27 -28.75
C LEU A 585 12.63 -2.33 -27.66
N TYR A 586 13.57 -2.30 -26.73
CA TYR A 586 13.59 -3.18 -25.56
C TYR A 586 14.05 -2.37 -24.34
N THR A 587 13.38 -2.57 -23.21
CA THR A 587 13.90 -2.13 -21.92
C THR A 587 13.43 -3.04 -20.81
N ARG A 588 14.28 -3.19 -19.79
CA ARG A 588 13.93 -3.91 -18.57
C ARG A 588 14.15 -3.01 -17.37
N TYR A 589 13.12 -2.79 -16.57
CA TYR A 589 13.18 -2.11 -15.28
C TYR A 589 13.11 -3.14 -14.17
N ILE A 590 14.27 -3.53 -13.64
CA ILE A 590 14.40 -4.62 -12.66
C ILE A 590 13.81 -5.92 -13.25
N ASP A 591 12.59 -6.31 -12.86
CA ASP A 591 11.86 -7.51 -13.27
C ASP A 591 10.80 -7.25 -14.34
N LYS A 592 10.47 -5.99 -14.63
CA LYS A 592 9.48 -5.60 -15.64
C LYS A 592 10.14 -5.37 -16.99
N ILE A 593 9.52 -5.87 -18.04
CA ILE A 593 10.02 -5.82 -19.41
C ILE A 593 9.01 -5.12 -20.30
N TRP A 594 9.52 -4.26 -21.18
CA TRP A 594 8.77 -3.65 -22.27
C TRP A 594 9.46 -3.95 -23.59
N VAL A 595 8.68 -4.50 -24.53
CA VAL A 595 9.15 -4.78 -25.89
C VAL A 595 8.21 -4.12 -26.87
N PHE A 596 8.77 -3.36 -27.80
CA PHE A 596 8.03 -2.77 -28.92
C PHE A 596 8.43 -3.49 -30.20
N LEU A 597 7.43 -4.05 -30.89
CA LEU A 597 7.60 -4.79 -32.13
C LEU A 597 6.87 -4.09 -33.28
N ARG A 598 7.47 -4.09 -34.46
CA ARG A 598 6.88 -3.65 -35.73
C ARG A 598 6.85 -4.84 -36.67
N PHE A 599 5.67 -5.27 -37.08
CA PHE A 599 5.47 -6.37 -38.02
C PHE A 599 4.98 -5.87 -39.37
N THR A 600 5.46 -6.49 -40.43
CA THR A 600 4.82 -6.42 -41.74
C THR A 600 3.54 -7.27 -41.79
N ALA A 601 2.73 -7.11 -42.83
CA ALA A 601 1.53 -7.91 -43.03
C ALA A 601 1.83 -9.41 -43.21
N GLU A 602 3.00 -9.76 -43.77
CA GLU A 602 3.41 -11.16 -43.96
C GLU A 602 3.90 -11.77 -42.65
N GLU A 603 4.77 -11.07 -41.91
CA GLU A 603 5.31 -11.55 -40.64
C GLU A 603 4.21 -11.74 -39.58
N SER A 604 3.28 -10.79 -39.49
CA SER A 604 2.15 -10.89 -38.56
C SER A 604 1.24 -12.07 -38.90
N ARG A 605 0.99 -12.33 -40.19
CA ARG A 605 0.18 -13.47 -40.64
C ARG A 605 0.86 -14.80 -40.35
N ASP A 606 2.15 -14.92 -40.63
CA ASP A 606 2.94 -16.12 -40.35
C ASP A 606 2.96 -16.43 -38.84
N LEU A 607 3.24 -15.43 -38.00
CA LEU A 607 3.29 -15.61 -36.55
C LEU A 607 1.94 -16.05 -35.98
N ILE A 608 0.83 -15.44 -36.44
CA ILE A 608 -0.52 -15.85 -36.06
C ILE A 608 -0.80 -17.29 -36.52
N GLN A 609 -0.40 -17.66 -37.74
CA GLN A 609 -0.61 -19.00 -38.27
C GLN A 609 0.12 -20.06 -37.44
N ARG A 610 1.39 -19.82 -37.09
CA ARG A 610 2.16 -20.70 -36.19
C ARG A 610 1.50 -20.83 -34.83
N PHE A 611 1.07 -19.71 -34.24
CA PHE A 611 0.36 -19.71 -32.96
C PHE A 611 -0.94 -20.52 -33.02
N LEU A 612 -1.78 -20.32 -34.04
CA LEU A 612 -3.06 -21.03 -34.19
C LEU A 612 -2.90 -22.50 -34.58
N THR A 613 -1.75 -22.88 -35.13
CA THR A 613 -1.41 -24.30 -35.38
C THR A 613 -1.17 -25.04 -34.07
N GLU A 614 -0.46 -24.41 -33.13
CA GLU A 614 -0.17 -24.97 -31.80
C GLU A 614 -1.34 -24.80 -30.81
N GLN A 615 -2.08 -23.69 -30.93
CA GLN A 615 -3.22 -23.35 -30.09
C GLN A 615 -4.45 -22.98 -30.95
N PRO A 616 -5.18 -23.98 -31.47
CA PRO A 616 -6.33 -23.72 -32.32
C PRO A 616 -7.48 -23.06 -31.55
N ASP A 617 -8.04 -21.99 -32.12
CA ASP A 617 -9.20 -21.27 -31.58
C ASP A 617 -10.34 -21.24 -32.63
N PRO A 618 -11.15 -22.32 -32.72
CA PRO A 618 -12.25 -22.40 -33.68
C PRO A 618 -13.43 -21.48 -33.32
N ASN A 619 -13.62 -21.17 -32.03
CA ASN A 619 -14.78 -20.45 -31.51
C ASN A 619 -14.55 -18.95 -31.30
N PHE A 620 -13.34 -18.45 -31.60
CA PHE A 620 -12.94 -17.07 -31.32
C PHE A 620 -12.96 -16.72 -29.83
N GLU A 621 -12.60 -17.68 -28.98
CA GLU A 621 -12.53 -17.53 -27.52
C GLU A 621 -11.28 -16.77 -27.08
N ASN A 622 -10.30 -16.53 -27.96
CA ASN A 622 -9.10 -15.74 -27.65
C ASN A 622 -9.41 -14.32 -27.19
N VAL A 623 -10.58 -13.76 -27.50
CA VAL A 623 -11.03 -12.46 -26.97
C VAL A 623 -11.31 -12.53 -25.47
N ILE A 624 -11.78 -13.68 -24.98
CA ILE A 624 -12.11 -13.90 -23.58
C ILE A 624 -10.80 -13.91 -22.78
N GLY A 625 -10.75 -13.10 -21.72
CA GLY A 625 -9.55 -12.96 -20.90
C GLY A 625 -8.46 -12.06 -21.52
N TYR A 626 -8.71 -11.39 -22.65
CA TYR A 626 -7.82 -10.33 -23.13
C TYR A 626 -8.02 -9.07 -22.28
N LYS A 627 -6.98 -8.65 -21.54
CA LYS A 627 -7.05 -7.49 -20.66
C LYS A 627 -7.14 -6.19 -21.44
N SER A 628 -7.95 -5.27 -20.95
CA SER A 628 -8.07 -3.91 -21.49
C SER A 628 -7.92 -2.90 -20.35
N LYS A 629 -7.19 -1.81 -20.60
CA LYS A 629 -6.93 -0.75 -19.62
C LYS A 629 -8.20 0.06 -19.36
N LYS A 630 -8.89 -0.24 -18.25
CA LYS A 630 -10.20 0.33 -17.91
C LYS A 630 -10.16 1.77 -17.41
N CYS A 631 -8.97 2.34 -17.21
CA CYS A 631 -8.76 3.75 -16.86
C CYS A 631 -9.14 4.70 -18.01
N TRP A 632 -8.94 4.27 -19.27
CA TRP A 632 -9.30 5.05 -20.46
C TRP A 632 -10.80 4.92 -20.80
N PRO A 633 -11.43 5.87 -21.50
CA PRO A 633 -12.77 5.70 -22.09
C PRO A 633 -12.79 4.57 -23.13
N ARG A 634 -13.96 3.95 -23.39
CA ARG A 634 -14.07 2.80 -24.32
C ARG A 634 -13.52 3.11 -25.71
N ASP A 635 -13.74 4.31 -26.24
CA ASP A 635 -13.30 4.66 -27.60
C ASP A 635 -11.79 4.92 -27.70
N SER A 636 -11.15 5.17 -26.54
CA SER A 636 -9.71 5.38 -26.41
C SER A 636 -8.94 4.10 -26.07
N ARG A 637 -9.63 2.99 -25.78
CA ARG A 637 -9.02 1.69 -25.47
C ARG A 637 -8.68 0.94 -26.76
N MET A 638 -7.85 -0.09 -26.62
CA MET A 638 -7.66 -1.08 -27.67
C MET A 638 -9.00 -1.79 -27.95
N ARG A 639 -9.43 -1.74 -29.21
CA ARG A 639 -10.55 -2.46 -29.80
C ARG A 639 -10.13 -3.91 -30.01
N LEU A 640 -11.03 -4.84 -29.69
CA LEU A 640 -10.74 -6.27 -29.71
C LEU A 640 -11.14 -6.87 -31.06
N MET A 641 -10.29 -6.68 -32.07
CA MET A 641 -10.45 -7.28 -33.40
C MET A 641 -9.78 -8.64 -33.44
N ARG A 642 -10.29 -9.58 -34.27
CA ARG A 642 -9.79 -10.95 -34.32
C ARG A 642 -8.31 -11.03 -34.67
N HIS A 643 -7.89 -10.28 -35.69
CA HIS A 643 -6.49 -10.21 -36.10
C HIS A 643 -5.59 -9.70 -34.96
N ASP A 644 -5.94 -8.56 -34.37
CA ASP A 644 -5.14 -7.90 -33.32
C ASP A 644 -5.05 -8.73 -32.04
N VAL A 645 -6.14 -9.35 -31.62
CA VAL A 645 -6.16 -10.23 -30.43
C VAL A 645 -5.28 -11.46 -30.64
N ASN A 646 -5.37 -12.09 -31.81
CA ASN A 646 -4.54 -13.24 -32.14
C ASN A 646 -3.06 -12.84 -32.26
N LEU A 647 -2.75 -11.68 -32.86
CA LEU A 647 -1.39 -11.16 -32.95
C LEU A 647 -0.81 -10.90 -31.55
N GLY A 648 -1.58 -10.25 -30.66
CA GLY A 648 -1.15 -9.98 -29.30
C GLY A 648 -0.85 -11.26 -28.50
N ARG A 649 -1.69 -12.29 -28.64
CA ARG A 649 -1.46 -13.61 -28.03
C ARG A 649 -0.29 -14.35 -28.65
N ALA A 650 -0.13 -14.30 -29.97
CA ALA A 650 0.95 -14.96 -30.68
C ALA A 650 2.32 -14.36 -30.31
N VAL A 651 2.42 -13.04 -30.19
CA VAL A 651 3.64 -12.35 -29.72
C VAL A 651 3.98 -12.74 -28.28
N PHE A 652 2.99 -12.77 -27.38
CA PHE A 652 3.19 -13.23 -26.02
C PHE A 652 3.64 -14.69 -25.96
N TRP A 653 3.01 -15.56 -26.75
CA TRP A 653 3.35 -16.98 -26.85
C TRP A 653 4.80 -17.19 -27.33
N ASP A 654 5.21 -16.46 -28.37
CA ASP A 654 6.59 -16.51 -28.88
C ASP A 654 7.61 -16.10 -27.81
N LEU A 655 7.39 -14.97 -27.14
CA LEU A 655 8.27 -14.51 -26.06
C LEU A 655 8.28 -15.47 -24.87
N LYS A 656 7.14 -16.09 -24.54
CA LYS A 656 7.03 -17.05 -23.44
C LYS A 656 7.82 -18.32 -23.72
N ASN A 657 7.88 -18.76 -24.98
CA ASN A 657 8.61 -19.97 -25.37
C ASN A 657 10.13 -19.77 -25.43
N ARG A 658 10.62 -18.52 -25.52
CA ARG A 658 12.06 -18.21 -25.44
C ARG A 658 12.65 -18.39 -24.04
N LEU A 659 11.81 -18.49 -23.00
CA LEU A 659 12.26 -18.59 -21.61
C LEU A 659 12.07 -20.02 -21.06
N PRO A 660 13.16 -20.69 -20.61
CA PRO A 660 13.05 -21.94 -19.87
C PRO A 660 12.29 -21.73 -18.56
N ARG A 661 11.25 -22.55 -18.32
CA ARG A 661 10.40 -22.45 -17.13
C ARG A 661 11.15 -22.71 -15.82
N SER A 662 12.26 -23.46 -15.89
CA SER A 662 13.18 -23.74 -14.80
C SER A 662 13.81 -22.45 -14.22
N VAL A 663 14.10 -21.49 -15.09
CA VAL A 663 14.74 -20.21 -14.75
C VAL A 663 13.72 -19.15 -14.36
N THR A 664 12.75 -18.88 -15.24
CA THR A 664 11.68 -17.91 -14.99
C THR A 664 10.51 -18.17 -15.93
N THR A 665 9.42 -17.42 -15.80
CA THR A 665 8.33 -17.45 -16.75
C THR A 665 7.65 -16.10 -16.83
N ILE A 666 6.86 -15.90 -17.89
CA ILE A 666 5.95 -14.76 -18.02
C ILE A 666 4.52 -15.27 -18.04
N ASP A 667 3.66 -14.62 -17.26
CA ASP A 667 2.27 -15.03 -17.05
C ASP A 667 1.30 -13.99 -17.65
N TRP A 668 0.36 -14.45 -18.47
CA TRP A 668 -0.61 -13.58 -19.14
C TRP A 668 -1.44 -12.74 -18.15
N ASP A 669 -1.70 -13.30 -16.97
CA ASP A 669 -2.42 -12.66 -15.88
C ASP A 669 -1.67 -11.51 -15.20
N ASP A 670 -0.38 -11.32 -15.51
CA ASP A 670 0.43 -10.17 -15.08
C ASP A 670 0.91 -9.30 -16.26
N SER A 671 0.79 -9.79 -17.50
CA SER A 671 1.14 -9.03 -18.71
C SER A 671 -0.01 -8.19 -19.29
N PHE A 672 0.33 -7.26 -20.17
CA PHE A 672 -0.61 -6.57 -21.06
C PHE A 672 0.01 -6.37 -22.43
N VAL A 673 -0.81 -6.52 -23.48
CA VAL A 673 -0.38 -6.36 -24.88
C VAL A 673 -1.31 -5.38 -25.58
N SER A 674 -0.76 -4.35 -26.21
CA SER A 674 -1.49 -3.39 -27.03
C SER A 674 -1.05 -3.53 -28.48
N VAL A 675 -2.02 -3.62 -29.39
CA VAL A 675 -1.76 -3.63 -30.84
C VAL A 675 -2.28 -2.33 -31.44
N TYR A 676 -1.41 -1.62 -32.15
CA TYR A 676 -1.78 -0.50 -33.03
C TYR A 676 -1.80 -1.02 -34.46
N SER A 677 -2.93 -0.84 -35.12
CA SER A 677 -3.26 -1.42 -36.44
C SER A 677 -4.14 -0.45 -37.22
N ARG A 678 -4.62 -0.87 -38.39
CA ARG A 678 -5.63 -0.12 -39.14
C ARG A 678 -6.90 0.13 -38.31
N ASP A 679 -7.32 -0.83 -37.48
CA ASP A 679 -8.54 -0.72 -36.67
C ASP A 679 -8.30 -0.02 -35.33
N ASN A 680 -7.08 -0.09 -34.80
CA ASN A 680 -6.68 0.43 -33.51
C ASN A 680 -5.83 1.71 -33.63
N PRO A 681 -6.39 2.92 -33.37
CA PRO A 681 -5.68 4.19 -33.55
C PRO A 681 -4.75 4.57 -32.38
N ASN A 682 -4.89 3.91 -31.23
CA ASN A 682 -4.13 4.22 -30.01
C ASN A 682 -3.13 3.11 -29.69
N LEU A 683 -1.94 3.48 -29.23
CA LEU A 683 -0.99 2.57 -28.60
C LEU A 683 -1.00 2.80 -27.08
N LEU A 684 -1.21 1.73 -26.30
CA LEU A 684 -1.34 1.80 -24.84
C LEU A 684 -0.21 1.05 -24.15
N PHE A 685 0.33 1.62 -23.08
CA PHE A 685 1.24 0.93 -22.16
C PHE A 685 1.26 1.62 -20.79
N SER A 686 1.80 0.94 -19.79
CA SER A 686 2.13 1.52 -18.50
C SER A 686 3.61 1.34 -18.17
N MET A 687 4.26 2.41 -17.75
CA MET A 687 5.66 2.37 -17.37
C MET A 687 5.87 3.21 -16.12
N CYS A 688 6.59 2.67 -15.14
CA CYS A 688 6.94 3.37 -13.90
C CYS A 688 5.74 4.04 -13.20
N GLY A 689 4.55 3.43 -13.24
CA GLY A 689 3.36 3.98 -12.60
C GLY A 689 2.54 4.98 -13.43
N PHE A 690 3.01 5.35 -14.61
CA PHE A 690 2.29 6.14 -15.60
C PHE A 690 1.51 5.22 -16.53
N GLU A 691 0.24 5.51 -16.74
CA GLU A 691 -0.56 4.98 -17.86
C GLU A 691 -0.42 5.94 -19.04
N VAL A 692 0.09 5.45 -20.16
CA VAL A 692 0.40 6.25 -21.34
C VAL A 692 -0.42 5.77 -22.53
N ARG A 693 -1.06 6.71 -23.22
CA ARG A 693 -1.75 6.49 -24.49
C ARG A 693 -1.14 7.39 -25.55
N ILE A 694 -0.50 6.80 -26.56
CA ILE A 694 0.03 7.54 -27.72
C ILE A 694 -1.03 7.54 -28.83
N LEU A 695 -1.37 8.73 -29.30
CA LEU A 695 -2.25 8.98 -30.44
C LEU A 695 -1.49 9.78 -31.50
N PRO A 696 -1.21 9.19 -32.67
CA PRO A 696 -0.58 9.89 -33.79
C PRO A 696 -1.53 10.90 -34.41
N LYS A 697 -1.02 12.07 -34.82
CA LYS A 697 -1.85 13.11 -35.44
C LYS A 697 -2.51 12.66 -36.73
N ILE A 698 -1.84 11.82 -37.52
CA ILE A 698 -2.38 11.27 -38.78
C ILE A 698 -3.68 10.47 -38.56
N ARG A 699 -3.93 9.99 -37.34
CA ARG A 699 -5.13 9.25 -36.93
C ARG A 699 -6.17 10.13 -36.22
N ASN A 700 -5.88 11.40 -35.98
CA ASN A 700 -6.76 12.36 -35.30
C ASN A 700 -7.15 13.52 -36.24
N GLN A 701 -7.57 13.21 -37.47
CA GLN A 701 -7.79 14.22 -38.53
C GLN A 701 -8.99 15.15 -38.27
N ASN A 702 -9.98 14.69 -37.50
CA ASN A 702 -11.20 15.43 -37.18
C ASN A 702 -11.15 16.14 -35.81
N ASP A 703 -9.99 16.16 -35.13
CA ASP A 703 -9.85 16.59 -33.74
C ASP A 703 -10.87 15.94 -32.78
N GLU A 704 -11.26 14.69 -33.07
CA GLU A 704 -12.18 13.89 -32.26
C GLU A 704 -11.71 13.74 -30.80
N PHE A 705 -10.39 13.82 -30.58
CA PHE A 705 -9.79 13.83 -29.25
C PHE A 705 -9.20 15.20 -28.92
N SER A 706 -9.82 15.91 -27.97
CA SER A 706 -9.33 17.20 -27.49
C SER A 706 -7.95 17.09 -26.83
N VAL A 707 -6.99 17.90 -27.26
CA VAL A 707 -5.67 18.00 -26.63
C VAL A 707 -5.75 18.92 -25.41
N LYS A 708 -5.36 18.41 -24.24
CA LYS A 708 -5.32 19.15 -22.96
C LYS A 708 -3.89 19.58 -22.65
N ASP A 709 -3.70 20.56 -21.75
CA ASP A 709 -2.38 21.02 -21.32
C ASP A 709 -1.52 19.95 -20.62
N SER A 710 -2.15 18.87 -20.13
CA SER A 710 -1.50 17.76 -19.41
C SER A 710 -1.03 16.61 -20.30
N VAL A 711 -0.76 16.90 -21.58
CA VAL A 711 -0.40 15.93 -22.63
C VAL A 711 0.99 16.23 -23.14
N TRP A 712 1.83 15.20 -23.32
CA TRP A 712 3.12 15.37 -23.98
C TRP A 712 2.94 15.45 -25.49
N SER A 713 3.54 16.46 -26.11
CA SER A 713 3.55 16.61 -27.57
C SER A 713 4.84 16.04 -28.14
N LEU A 714 4.80 14.80 -28.61
CA LEU A 714 5.99 14.12 -29.12
C LEU A 714 6.44 14.74 -30.44
N VAL A 715 7.73 15.07 -30.53
CA VAL A 715 8.32 15.78 -31.67
C VAL A 715 9.21 14.82 -32.44
N ASP A 716 9.03 14.70 -33.75
CA ASP A 716 9.97 13.94 -34.56
C ASP A 716 11.32 14.68 -34.60
N ASN A 717 12.38 13.97 -34.23
CA ASN A 717 13.73 14.54 -34.16
C ASN A 717 14.25 15.03 -35.51
N THR A 718 13.80 14.45 -36.62
CA THR A 718 14.26 14.81 -37.98
C THR A 718 13.51 16.00 -38.56
N THR A 719 12.18 15.94 -38.58
CA THR A 719 11.33 17.00 -39.14
C THR A 719 11.08 18.16 -38.17
N LYS A 720 11.32 17.96 -36.86
CA LYS A 720 10.96 18.87 -35.77
C LYS A 720 9.45 19.13 -35.64
N GLU A 721 8.63 18.38 -36.36
CA GLU A 721 7.19 18.47 -36.28
C GLU A 721 6.65 17.68 -35.09
N ARG A 722 5.54 18.15 -34.52
CA ARG A 722 4.80 17.39 -33.52
C ARG A 722 3.97 16.33 -34.23
N THR A 723 4.37 15.07 -34.17
CA THR A 723 3.75 13.97 -34.94
C THR A 723 2.76 13.14 -34.11
N ALA A 724 2.87 13.13 -32.78
CA ALA A 724 1.98 12.39 -31.89
C ALA A 724 1.75 13.08 -30.54
N HIS A 725 0.68 12.69 -29.86
CA HIS A 725 0.32 13.14 -28.52
C HIS A 725 0.31 11.96 -27.54
N ALA A 726 0.98 12.09 -26.40
CA ALA A 726 0.98 11.09 -25.33
C ALA A 726 0.17 11.59 -24.13
N PHE A 727 -1.01 10.99 -23.95
CA PHE A 727 -1.89 11.25 -22.81
C PHE A 727 -1.42 10.44 -21.61
N LEU A 728 -1.44 11.07 -20.43
CA LEU A 728 -0.90 10.48 -19.21
C LEU A 728 -1.99 10.35 -18.15
N GLN A 729 -1.96 9.26 -17.40
CA GLN A 729 -2.72 9.05 -16.16
C GLN A 729 -1.83 8.32 -15.14
N VAL A 730 -2.23 8.30 -13.88
CA VAL A 730 -1.59 7.51 -12.83
C VAL A 730 -2.26 6.14 -12.75
N THR A 731 -1.46 5.07 -12.68
CA THR A 731 -1.96 3.69 -12.55
C THR A 731 -2.80 3.50 -11.27
N GLU A 732 -3.82 2.64 -11.34
CA GLU A 732 -4.68 2.33 -10.19
C GLU A 732 -3.88 1.72 -9.02
N GLU A 733 -2.86 0.93 -9.33
CA GLU A 733 -1.96 0.34 -8.34
C GLU A 733 -1.27 1.41 -7.49
N ASP A 734 -0.73 2.45 -8.12
CA ASP A 734 0.01 3.50 -7.43
C ASP A 734 -0.90 4.48 -6.68
N ILE A 735 -2.12 4.73 -7.18
CA ILE A 735 -3.18 5.42 -6.41
C ILE A 735 -3.45 4.65 -5.11
N GLN A 736 -3.52 3.32 -5.19
CA GLN A 736 -3.77 2.47 -4.03
C GLN A 736 -2.54 2.38 -3.10
N LYS A 737 -1.30 2.40 -3.62
CA LYS A 737 -0.08 2.52 -2.81
C LYS A 737 -0.08 3.82 -2.01
N PHE A 738 -0.44 4.96 -2.63
CA PHE A 738 -0.59 6.23 -1.93
C PHE A 738 -1.65 6.16 -0.83
N ASN A 739 -2.84 5.63 -1.14
CA ASN A 739 -3.90 5.43 -0.14
C ASN A 739 -3.44 4.55 1.03
N ASN A 740 -2.75 3.44 0.74
CA ASN A 740 -2.19 2.54 1.76
C ASN A 740 -1.11 3.23 2.60
N ARG A 741 -0.27 4.09 2.01
CA ARG A 741 0.70 4.90 2.74
C ARG A 741 0.00 5.83 3.73
N ILE A 742 -1.09 6.49 3.33
CA ILE A 742 -1.89 7.34 4.24
C ILE A 742 -2.57 6.51 5.33
N ARG A 743 -3.10 5.32 5.00
CA ARG A 743 -3.63 4.38 6.00
C ARG A 743 -2.56 3.99 7.03
N GLN A 744 -1.32 3.79 6.60
CA GLN A 744 -0.20 3.43 7.47
C GLN A 744 0.12 4.58 8.43
N ILE A 745 0.15 5.82 7.92
CA ILE A 745 0.28 7.02 8.75
C ILE A 745 -0.81 7.03 9.82
N LEU A 746 -2.09 6.94 9.43
CA LEU A 746 -3.22 6.99 10.35
C LEU A 746 -3.20 5.88 11.42
N MET A 747 -2.82 4.65 11.08
CA MET A 747 -2.73 3.54 12.03
C MET A 747 -1.50 3.62 12.94
N SER A 748 -0.41 4.21 12.46
CA SER A 748 0.80 4.47 13.26
C SER A 748 0.58 5.60 14.27
N SER A 749 -0.27 6.58 13.93
CA SER A 749 -0.50 7.82 14.67
C SER A 749 -1.41 7.69 15.91
N GLY A 750 -1.15 6.72 16.79
CA GLY A 750 -1.95 6.45 18.00
C GLY A 750 -1.96 7.62 19.00
N SER A 751 -0.78 8.03 19.46
CA SER A 751 -0.56 9.15 20.40
C SER A 751 0.60 10.03 19.93
N THR A 752 0.77 10.16 18.61
CA THR A 752 1.83 10.98 18.00
C THR A 752 1.44 12.46 17.99
N THR A 753 2.42 13.36 18.02
CA THR A 753 2.19 14.80 17.87
C THR A 753 1.53 15.13 16.53
N PHE A 754 0.69 16.17 16.49
CA PHE A 754 0.00 16.57 15.25
C PHE A 754 0.96 17.02 14.16
N THR A 755 2.05 17.69 14.53
CA THR A 755 3.12 18.09 13.61
C THR A 755 3.76 16.90 12.90
N LYS A 756 3.98 15.77 13.59
CA LYS A 756 4.49 14.54 12.96
C LYS A 756 3.50 13.93 11.96
N ILE A 757 2.20 14.06 12.21
CA ILE A 757 1.16 13.59 11.28
C ILE A 757 1.18 14.46 10.02
N ALA A 758 1.18 15.79 10.18
CA ALA A 758 1.26 16.75 9.08
C ALA A 758 2.54 16.58 8.25
N ASN A 759 3.70 16.39 8.88
CA ASN A 759 4.97 16.16 8.17
C ASN A 759 4.93 14.90 7.30
N LYS A 760 4.43 13.78 7.85
CA LYS A 760 4.31 12.53 7.08
C LYS A 760 3.33 12.66 5.91
N TRP A 761 2.25 13.41 6.10
CA TRP A 761 1.34 13.77 5.01
C TRP A 761 2.05 14.60 3.94
N ASN A 762 2.75 15.67 4.32
CA ASN A 762 3.48 16.54 3.41
C ASN A 762 4.51 15.75 2.60
N THR A 763 5.33 14.91 3.24
CA THR A 763 6.32 14.08 2.52
C THR A 763 5.64 13.15 1.51
N ALA A 764 4.52 12.51 1.88
CA ALA A 764 3.80 11.62 0.98
C ALA A 764 3.15 12.37 -0.19
N LEU A 765 2.57 13.55 0.07
CA LEU A 765 1.91 14.38 -0.93
C LEU A 765 2.93 15.01 -1.89
N ILE A 766 4.04 15.54 -1.38
CA ILE A 766 5.13 16.08 -2.19
C ILE A 766 5.67 14.98 -3.10
N ALA A 767 6.02 13.81 -2.56
CA ALA A 767 6.55 12.71 -3.35
C ALA A 767 5.61 12.29 -4.49
N LEU A 768 4.30 12.30 -4.27
CA LEU A 768 3.30 12.01 -5.29
C LEU A 768 3.33 13.06 -6.42
N PHE A 769 3.22 14.34 -6.08
CA PHE A 769 3.14 15.41 -7.09
C PHE A 769 4.46 15.71 -7.78
N THR A 770 5.61 15.53 -7.11
CA THR A 770 6.92 15.71 -7.75
C THR A 770 7.27 14.57 -8.70
N TYR A 771 6.75 13.36 -8.45
CA TYR A 771 6.91 12.21 -9.30
C TYR A 771 5.96 12.24 -10.52
N TYR A 772 4.64 12.30 -10.31
CA TYR A 772 3.65 12.20 -11.40
C TYR A 772 3.31 13.52 -12.10
N ARG A 773 3.53 14.67 -11.44
CA ARG A 773 3.34 16.03 -11.99
C ARG A 773 2.01 16.20 -12.73
N GLU A 774 2.04 16.37 -14.05
CA GLU A 774 0.86 16.61 -14.88
C GLU A 774 -0.09 15.41 -14.97
N ALA A 775 0.43 14.18 -14.86
CA ALA A 775 -0.39 12.96 -14.82
C ALA A 775 -1.27 12.90 -13.56
N ALA A 776 -0.86 13.55 -12.46
CA ALA A 776 -1.67 13.61 -11.26
C ALA A 776 -2.94 14.46 -11.44
N VAL A 777 -2.91 15.44 -12.34
CA VAL A 777 -4.03 16.36 -12.60
C VAL A 777 -5.01 15.79 -13.61
N SER A 778 -4.54 15.06 -14.61
CA SER A 778 -5.40 14.34 -15.56
C SER A 778 -6.18 13.19 -14.92
N THR A 779 -5.73 12.69 -13.75
CA THR A 779 -6.30 11.51 -13.09
C THR A 779 -7.32 11.88 -12.02
N VAL A 780 -8.60 11.92 -12.40
CA VAL A 780 -9.72 12.30 -11.51
C VAL A 780 -9.81 11.40 -10.26
N ASP A 781 -9.61 10.09 -10.40
CA ASP A 781 -9.69 9.14 -9.28
C ASP A 781 -8.59 9.38 -8.22
N LEU A 782 -7.42 9.87 -8.65
CA LEU A 782 -6.35 10.25 -7.74
C LEU A 782 -6.74 11.52 -6.96
N LEU A 783 -7.29 12.53 -7.63
CA LEU A 783 -7.77 13.76 -6.99
C LEU A 783 -8.83 13.47 -5.91
N ASP A 784 -9.78 12.59 -6.22
CA ASP A 784 -10.78 12.10 -5.27
C ASP A 784 -10.15 11.40 -4.06
N THR A 785 -9.10 10.62 -4.30
CA THR A 785 -8.36 9.92 -3.25
C THR A 785 -7.59 10.90 -2.37
N ILE A 786 -6.94 11.92 -2.94
CA ILE A 786 -6.24 12.97 -2.21
C ILE A 786 -7.20 13.72 -1.29
N VAL A 787 -8.37 14.16 -1.79
CA VAL A 787 -9.39 14.85 -0.98
C VAL A 787 -9.85 14.00 0.21
N LYS A 788 -10.14 12.72 -0.02
CA LYS A 788 -10.53 11.77 1.04
C LYS A 788 -9.40 11.59 2.07
N CYS A 789 -8.16 11.46 1.61
CA CYS A 789 -6.99 11.26 2.46
C CYS A 789 -6.68 12.50 3.31
N GLU A 790 -6.68 13.68 2.71
CA GLU A 790 -6.49 14.96 3.40
C GLU A 790 -7.55 15.17 4.48
N THR A 791 -8.82 14.94 4.15
CA THR A 791 -9.94 15.00 5.11
C THR A 791 -9.76 14.02 6.26
N LYS A 792 -9.28 12.79 6.00
CA LYS A 792 -9.00 11.80 7.04
C LYS A 792 -7.85 12.24 7.96
N ILE A 793 -6.79 12.83 7.42
CA ILE A 793 -5.67 13.37 8.19
C ILE A 793 -6.13 14.52 9.10
N GLN A 794 -6.86 15.50 8.55
CA GLN A 794 -7.44 16.57 9.37
C GLN A 794 -8.39 16.01 10.44
N THR A 795 -9.23 15.03 10.09
CA THR A 795 -10.13 14.37 11.03
C THR A 795 -9.37 13.66 12.15
N ARG A 796 -8.16 13.12 11.88
CA ARG A 796 -7.32 12.51 12.92
C ARG A 796 -6.85 13.55 13.94
N VAL A 797 -6.44 14.73 13.49
CA VAL A 797 -6.07 15.86 14.37
C VAL A 797 -7.29 16.32 15.18
N LYS A 798 -8.43 16.51 14.52
CA LYS A 798 -9.73 16.86 15.14
C LYS A 798 -10.09 15.88 16.27
N ILE A 799 -10.01 14.56 16.00
CA ILE A 799 -10.26 13.50 17.00
C ILE A 799 -9.26 13.59 18.17
N GLY A 800 -7.99 13.93 17.91
CA GLY A 800 -7.00 14.14 18.97
C GLY A 800 -7.37 15.24 19.96
N LEU A 801 -8.13 16.24 19.51
CA LEU A 801 -8.68 17.34 20.33
C LEU A 801 -10.12 17.09 20.79
N ASN A 802 -10.63 15.86 20.66
CA ASN A 802 -11.99 15.44 21.04
C ASN A 802 -13.12 16.32 20.45
N SER A 803 -12.90 16.91 19.28
CA SER A 803 -13.90 17.72 18.57
C SER A 803 -13.87 17.43 17.08
N LYS A 804 -15.02 17.44 16.41
CA LYS A 804 -15.10 17.42 14.94
C LYS A 804 -15.81 18.65 14.38
N MET A 805 -16.08 19.65 15.23
CA MET A 805 -16.87 20.81 14.89
C MET A 805 -16.09 21.72 13.92
N PRO A 806 -16.56 21.96 12.68
CA PRO A 806 -15.82 22.74 11.68
C PRO A 806 -15.44 24.14 12.15
N SER A 807 -16.32 24.83 12.89
CA SER A 807 -16.06 26.19 13.40
C SER A 807 -14.87 26.30 14.37
N ARG A 808 -14.46 25.19 15.01
CA ARG A 808 -13.26 25.17 15.87
C ARG A 808 -11.97 24.93 15.10
N PHE A 809 -12.09 24.56 13.82
CA PHE A 809 -10.98 24.13 12.99
C PHE A 809 -11.03 24.86 11.65
N PRO A 810 -10.89 26.20 11.64
CA PRO A 810 -10.73 26.93 10.39
C PRO A 810 -9.48 26.44 9.66
N PRO A 811 -9.41 26.60 8.32
CA PRO A 811 -8.28 26.11 7.52
C PRO A 811 -6.92 26.61 8.02
N ALA A 812 -6.84 27.83 8.56
CA ALA A 812 -5.63 28.40 9.16
C ALA A 812 -4.95 27.47 10.18
N VAL A 813 -5.73 26.74 11.01
CA VAL A 813 -5.15 25.80 12.01
C VAL A 813 -4.30 24.71 11.34
N PHE A 814 -4.66 24.29 10.13
CA PHE A 814 -3.95 23.26 9.39
C PHE A 814 -2.85 23.83 8.49
N TYR A 815 -3.15 24.89 7.75
CA TYR A 815 -2.32 25.37 6.64
C TYR A 815 -1.34 26.48 7.01
N THR A 816 -1.51 27.15 8.15
CA THR A 816 -0.53 28.16 8.61
C THR A 816 0.85 27.48 8.80
N PRO A 817 1.95 28.12 8.32
CA PRO A 817 3.30 27.62 8.50
C PRO A 817 3.65 27.34 9.97
N LYS A 818 4.61 26.45 10.21
CA LYS A 818 4.99 26.03 11.57
C LYS A 818 5.66 27.16 12.35
N GLU A 819 6.36 28.01 11.63
CA GLU A 819 7.04 29.21 12.09
C GLU A 819 6.04 30.21 12.67
N LEU A 820 4.79 30.18 12.19
CA LEU A 820 3.68 31.00 12.68
C LEU A 820 2.74 30.22 13.63
N GLY A 821 3.19 29.07 14.14
CA GLY A 821 2.44 28.27 15.13
C GLY A 821 1.38 27.32 14.57
N GLY A 822 1.26 27.20 13.24
CA GLY A 822 0.36 26.25 12.59
C GLY A 822 0.97 24.85 12.40
N LEU A 823 0.24 23.96 11.71
CA LEU A 823 0.76 22.62 11.39
C LEU A 823 1.66 22.60 10.14
N GLY A 824 1.61 23.65 9.31
CA GLY A 824 2.30 23.72 8.02
C GLY A 824 1.89 22.58 7.08
N MET A 825 0.62 22.17 7.11
CA MET A 825 0.10 21.14 6.22
C MET A 825 0.04 21.68 4.79
N ILE A 826 0.42 20.88 3.80
CA ILE A 826 0.33 21.27 2.39
C ILE A 826 -1.01 20.78 1.82
N SER A 827 -1.72 21.68 1.14
CA SER A 827 -3.03 21.40 0.52
C SER A 827 -2.86 20.75 -0.86
N GLY A 828 -3.53 19.61 -1.04
CA GLY A 828 -3.71 18.97 -2.36
C GLY A 828 -5.18 18.90 -2.79
N SER A 829 -6.12 19.28 -1.91
CA SER A 829 -7.57 18.99 -2.04
C SER A 829 -8.47 20.21 -2.24
N HIS A 830 -7.96 21.44 -2.05
CA HIS A 830 -8.70 22.67 -2.33
C HIS A 830 -8.69 22.95 -3.83
N ILE A 831 -9.39 22.09 -4.58
CA ILE A 831 -9.54 22.15 -6.03
C ILE A 831 -10.99 21.95 -6.42
N LEU A 832 -11.32 22.47 -7.59
CA LEU A 832 -12.50 22.09 -8.33
C LEU A 832 -12.18 20.83 -9.12
N ILE A 833 -12.80 19.71 -8.73
CA ILE A 833 -12.62 18.43 -9.41
C ILE A 833 -13.44 18.47 -10.69
N PRO A 834 -12.82 18.29 -11.87
CA PRO A 834 -13.55 18.21 -13.12
C PRO A 834 -14.56 17.07 -13.08
N ALA A 835 -15.80 17.35 -13.44
CA ALA A 835 -16.88 16.39 -13.52
C ALA A 835 -17.56 16.47 -14.89
N SER A 836 -17.94 15.31 -15.39
CA SER A 836 -18.70 15.16 -16.62
C SER A 836 -19.81 14.14 -16.42
N ASP A 837 -20.67 13.98 -17.42
CA ASP A 837 -21.73 12.97 -17.37
C ASP A 837 -21.12 11.56 -17.20
N LYS A 838 -21.48 10.88 -16.11
CA LYS A 838 -20.99 9.53 -15.79
C LYS A 838 -21.47 8.46 -16.78
N ARG A 839 -22.51 8.74 -17.56
CA ARG A 839 -23.01 7.83 -18.60
C ARG A 839 -22.06 7.85 -19.81
N TRP A 840 -21.75 9.05 -20.31
CA TRP A 840 -20.95 9.23 -21.53
C TRP A 840 -19.45 9.24 -21.30
N SER A 841 -18.96 9.66 -20.14
CA SER A 841 -17.52 9.63 -19.80
C SER A 841 -16.89 8.23 -19.79
N LYS A 842 -17.72 7.17 -19.72
CA LYS A 842 -17.25 5.79 -19.91
C LYS A 842 -17.01 5.44 -21.37
N GLN A 843 -17.69 6.11 -22.29
CA GLN A 843 -17.64 5.85 -23.72
C GLN A 843 -16.61 6.76 -24.39
N THR A 844 -16.77 8.08 -24.27
CA THR A 844 -15.93 9.13 -24.87
C THR A 844 -15.36 10.06 -23.81
N ASP A 845 -14.30 10.81 -24.16
CA ASP A 845 -13.89 11.99 -23.38
C ASP A 845 -14.78 13.17 -23.77
N THR A 846 -15.88 13.36 -23.04
CA THR A 846 -16.84 14.46 -23.28
C THR A 846 -16.30 15.84 -22.88
N GLY A 847 -15.05 15.92 -22.42
CA GLY A 847 -14.53 17.12 -21.78
C GLY A 847 -15.16 17.38 -20.40
N VAL A 848 -14.86 18.54 -19.84
CA VAL A 848 -15.35 18.97 -18.51
C VAL A 848 -16.62 19.78 -18.69
N THR A 849 -17.76 19.31 -18.17
CA THR A 849 -19.04 20.02 -18.26
C THR A 849 -19.40 20.76 -16.97
N HIS A 850 -18.98 20.22 -15.81
CA HIS A 850 -19.23 20.82 -14.50
C HIS A 850 -18.02 20.63 -13.58
N TYR A 851 -18.01 21.36 -12.47
CA TYR A 851 -16.99 21.22 -11.43
C TYR A 851 -17.62 20.80 -10.10
N ARG A 852 -16.98 19.85 -9.41
CA ARG A 852 -17.34 19.46 -8.04
C ARG A 852 -16.30 19.99 -7.06
N ALA A 853 -16.73 20.75 -6.06
CA ALA A 853 -15.82 21.19 -4.99
C ALA A 853 -15.21 19.99 -4.25
N GLY A 854 -13.88 19.97 -4.11
CA GLY A 854 -13.16 18.95 -3.34
C GLY A 854 -13.36 19.12 -1.84
N MET A 855 -12.90 20.25 -1.28
CA MET A 855 -13.15 20.64 0.12
C MET A 855 -13.83 22.01 0.18
N THR A 856 -14.78 22.15 1.10
CA THR A 856 -15.53 23.38 1.35
C THR A 856 -14.71 24.34 2.21
N HIS A 857 -14.67 25.61 1.82
CA HIS A 857 -14.10 26.74 2.55
C HIS A 857 -15.03 27.95 2.41
N ASP A 858 -14.78 29.01 3.17
CA ASP A 858 -15.58 30.23 3.09
C ASP A 858 -15.33 30.93 1.73
N GLU A 859 -16.38 31.47 1.11
CA GLU A 859 -16.47 31.82 -0.33
C GLU A 859 -15.35 32.75 -0.85
N GLU A 860 -14.70 33.53 0.01
CA GLU A 860 -13.63 34.47 -0.36
C GLU A 860 -12.19 33.90 -0.18
N THR A 861 -12.03 32.70 0.38
CA THR A 861 -10.72 32.20 0.86
C THR A 861 -10.08 31.14 -0.03
N LEU A 862 -9.33 31.55 -1.06
CA LEU A 862 -8.60 30.60 -1.91
C LEU A 862 -7.35 30.06 -1.21
N ILE A 863 -7.28 28.75 -1.01
CA ILE A 863 -6.10 28.07 -0.45
C ILE A 863 -5.22 27.57 -1.59
N PRO A 864 -3.96 28.02 -1.69
CA PRO A 864 -3.07 27.59 -2.77
C PRO A 864 -2.82 26.07 -2.76
N ASN A 865 -2.82 25.46 -3.94
CA ASN A 865 -2.59 24.04 -4.12
C ASN A 865 -1.14 23.77 -4.58
N ILE A 866 -0.53 22.71 -4.06
CA ILE A 866 0.83 22.26 -4.41
C ILE A 866 1.10 22.16 -5.91
N PHE A 867 0.11 21.74 -6.72
CA PHE A 867 0.30 21.55 -8.16
C PHE A 867 0.75 22.83 -8.88
N ARG A 868 0.24 24.00 -8.47
CA ARG A 868 0.61 25.28 -9.10
C ARG A 868 2.06 25.70 -8.84
N TYR A 869 2.71 25.09 -7.85
CA TYR A 869 4.09 25.38 -7.46
C TYR A 869 5.09 24.32 -7.94
N ILE A 870 4.63 23.31 -8.71
CA ILE A 870 5.48 22.28 -9.29
C ILE A 870 5.43 22.44 -10.81
N SER A 871 6.59 22.66 -11.44
CA SER A 871 6.67 22.75 -12.90
C SER A 871 6.32 21.42 -13.57
N ALA A 872 5.64 21.48 -14.73
CA ALA A 872 5.36 20.32 -15.57
C ALA A 872 6.66 19.66 -16.05
N LEU A 873 6.60 18.35 -16.35
CA LEU A 873 7.79 17.65 -16.87
C LEU A 873 8.08 18.08 -18.30
N GLY A 874 7.04 18.21 -19.14
CA GLY A 874 7.18 18.71 -20.51
C GLY A 874 7.97 20.02 -20.56
N GLY A 875 7.57 21.03 -19.79
CA GLY A 875 8.27 22.33 -19.74
C GLY A 875 9.62 22.35 -19.02
N ARG A 876 10.13 21.22 -18.51
CA ARG A 876 11.52 21.09 -18.04
C ARG A 876 12.42 20.34 -19.03
N ILE A 877 11.80 19.52 -19.89
CA ILE A 877 12.51 18.73 -20.90
C ILE A 877 12.68 19.55 -22.18
N TYR A 878 11.67 20.32 -22.56
CA TYR A 878 11.82 21.45 -23.50
C TYR A 878 12.46 22.63 -22.80
#